data_AF-A0A2N5PMG8-F1
#
_entry.id   AF-A0A2N5PMG8-F1
#
_cell.length_a   1.000
_cell.length_b   1.000
_cell.length_c   1.000
_cell.angle_alpha   90.00
_cell.angle_beta   90.00
_cell.angle_gamma   90.00
#
_symmetry.space_group_name_H-M   'P 1'
#
loop_
_entity.id
_entity.type
_entity.pdbx_description
1 polymer ?
#
loop_
_entity_poly.entity_id
_entity_poly.type
_entity_poly.pdbx_seq_one_letter_code
_entity_poly.pdbx_strand_id
1 'polypeptide(L)'
;MADIKQYTDQIAQAVYGEEVRSSIINALNKVNDDNNSYQDIKNEIVQAKDDVDEQVANFDAKVASAQSVTTALENATATANTAKSQLTSATSTANTAKTNLTNATSTANTAKSNLETATSNANTAKTNAETAKTNLDASIATANTAKSNLETAIGNANTAKSNLDTSTKTGQTAKTNLETAISNATTAKSQLETVISNADSIKSDLSSVIVSANTAKSNLDSSVATANGVYQSLQNENASASSNLEELRSENFNSQEILAGVADLRAYLGLTDDDILGLQVDYKNKTFTRIAGAVNLTAGADFDKFKMYGGRKRCNVSDDGTITAYYGDDNYAEDGSNGQVMVYQPKFYYLVCPVVYDPIDTGIGYHLRKANYYVSEKARAGFRLHPAFYDANGNELDYILIGAYEGSIYDTSESAYLLLDEQVMTVGEDKFCSIAGVKPASGLTQNLTRPNIETMAQNRGSNWHLENSKIASMEQLLCMIEMGTMNFQTAIGQGVVSISDNSSYNCASLTGSTASLGNGTGRATETINEKGGVQTTETADGKTSVSYRGVENDWGNIWKFIIDPNIWGNGAMGGGEPFYCDDFNFAENKKTDNYKGAGFTVTNAGGYISAMGYSTACDWLFMASECLGNSSLPVGDYHWVTQNLNGYRIARLGGAWDNGGSAGGFCWSLSNGVGLRNRTLGGRLVYVPTATA
;
A
#
# COMPACT_ATOMS: atom_id res chain seq x y z
N MET A 1 -5.71 -126.07 -148.16
CA MET A 1 -5.70 -126.01 -149.63
C MET A 1 -6.22 -127.33 -150.18
N ALA A 2 -7.02 -127.33 -151.24
CA ALA A 2 -7.48 -128.58 -151.87
C ALA A 2 -6.37 -129.11 -152.79
N ASP A 3 -5.99 -130.38 -152.62
CA ASP A 3 -5.03 -131.03 -153.53
C ASP A 3 -5.78 -131.42 -154.82
N ILE A 4 -5.82 -130.50 -155.77
CA ILE A 4 -6.47 -130.74 -157.06
C ILE A 4 -5.56 -131.44 -158.07
N LYS A 5 -4.30 -131.70 -157.71
CA LYS A 5 -3.27 -132.22 -158.62
C LYS A 5 -3.67 -133.57 -159.20
N GLN A 6 -4.28 -134.42 -158.37
CA GLN A 6 -4.80 -135.72 -158.78
C GLN A 6 -5.86 -135.59 -159.89
N TYR A 7 -6.73 -134.58 -159.81
CA TYR A 7 -7.79 -134.35 -160.78
C TYR A 7 -7.26 -133.71 -162.07
N THR A 8 -6.28 -132.79 -161.98
CA THR A 8 -5.63 -132.22 -163.16
C THR A 8 -4.79 -133.26 -163.92
N ASP A 9 -4.11 -134.17 -163.21
CA ASP A 9 -3.30 -135.26 -163.80
C ASP A 9 -4.20 -136.26 -164.56
N GLN A 10 -5.39 -136.57 -164.02
CA GLN A 10 -6.39 -137.41 -164.70
C GLN A 10 -6.91 -136.79 -166.00
N ILE A 11 -7.19 -135.48 -165.98
CA ILE A 11 -7.70 -134.75 -167.16
C ILE A 11 -6.64 -134.66 -168.25
N ALA A 12 -5.35 -134.58 -167.91
CA ALA A 12 -4.27 -134.55 -168.90
C ALA A 12 -4.21 -135.83 -169.75
N GLN A 13 -4.51 -136.99 -169.16
CA GLN A 13 -4.37 -138.32 -169.77
C GLN A 13 -5.61 -138.84 -170.53
N ALA A 14 -6.70 -138.08 -170.64
CA ALA A 14 -7.95 -138.58 -171.23
C ALA A 14 -7.82 -139.00 -172.73
N VAL A 15 -8.67 -139.90 -173.25
CA VAL A 15 -8.53 -140.42 -174.63
C VAL A 15 -9.15 -139.49 -175.69
N TYR A 16 -10.15 -138.68 -175.30
CA TYR A 16 -10.89 -137.78 -176.20
C TYR A 16 -10.76 -136.31 -175.75
N GLY A 17 -10.90 -135.35 -176.66
CA GLY A 17 -10.90 -133.92 -176.34
C GLY A 17 -9.51 -133.32 -176.13
N GLU A 18 -8.53 -133.69 -176.97
CA GLU A 18 -7.17 -133.15 -176.93
C GLU A 18 -7.13 -131.61 -176.99
N GLU A 19 -8.04 -131.01 -177.77
CA GLU A 19 -8.12 -129.56 -177.94
C GLU A 19 -8.55 -128.79 -176.67
N VAL A 20 -9.16 -129.43 -175.67
CA VAL A 20 -9.82 -128.74 -174.52
C VAL A 20 -9.23 -129.04 -173.14
N ARG A 21 -8.45 -130.13 -172.98
CA ARG A 21 -7.91 -130.57 -171.69
C ARG A 21 -7.02 -129.53 -170.99
N SER A 22 -6.12 -128.91 -171.73
CA SER A 22 -5.24 -127.86 -171.19
C SER A 22 -6.03 -126.67 -170.65
N SER A 23 -7.16 -126.31 -171.29
CA SER A 23 -8.03 -125.23 -170.83
C SER A 23 -8.72 -125.59 -169.51
N ILE A 24 -9.20 -126.83 -169.36
CA ILE A 24 -9.85 -127.31 -168.13
C ILE A 24 -8.85 -127.39 -166.97
N ILE A 25 -7.64 -127.90 -167.21
CA ILE A 25 -6.57 -127.95 -166.20
C ILE A 25 -6.19 -126.53 -165.75
N ASN A 26 -6.02 -125.60 -166.69
CA ASN A 26 -5.73 -124.21 -166.38
C ASN A 26 -6.85 -123.57 -165.55
N ALA A 27 -8.12 -123.85 -165.86
CA ALA A 27 -9.26 -123.37 -165.09
C ALA A 27 -9.29 -123.93 -163.66
N LEU A 28 -9.04 -125.23 -163.50
CA LEU A 28 -8.99 -125.88 -162.17
C LEU A 28 -7.84 -125.32 -161.31
N ASN A 29 -6.64 -125.20 -161.89
CA ASN A 29 -5.49 -124.57 -161.22
C ASN A 29 -5.82 -123.14 -160.80
N LYS A 30 -6.42 -122.36 -161.71
CA LYS A 30 -6.83 -120.97 -161.41
C LYS A 30 -7.83 -120.88 -160.27
N VAL A 31 -8.85 -121.74 -160.24
CA VAL A 31 -9.84 -121.80 -159.15
C VAL A 31 -9.19 -122.19 -157.82
N ASN A 32 -8.23 -123.12 -157.82
CA ASN A 32 -7.53 -123.52 -156.60
C ASN A 32 -6.61 -122.41 -156.08
N ASP A 33 -5.90 -121.71 -156.97
CA ASP A 33 -5.11 -120.53 -156.63
C ASP A 33 -6.00 -119.42 -156.06
N ASP A 34 -7.15 -119.16 -156.69
CA ASP A 34 -8.12 -118.18 -156.20
C ASP A 34 -8.68 -118.60 -154.82
N ASN A 35 -8.94 -119.89 -154.60
CA ASN A 35 -9.41 -120.39 -153.31
C ASN A 35 -8.34 -120.31 -152.21
N ASN A 36 -7.06 -120.55 -152.55
CA ASN A 36 -5.95 -120.32 -151.63
C ASN A 36 -5.83 -118.83 -151.30
N SER A 37 -5.92 -117.95 -152.31
CA SER A 37 -5.95 -116.50 -152.12
C SER A 37 -7.12 -116.05 -151.25
N TYR A 38 -8.31 -116.65 -151.37
CA TYR A 38 -9.44 -116.39 -150.48
C TYR A 38 -9.15 -116.78 -149.03
N GLN A 39 -8.46 -117.90 -148.78
CA GLN A 39 -8.09 -118.28 -147.41
C GLN A 39 -7.04 -117.34 -146.84
N ASP A 40 -6.07 -116.91 -147.65
CA ASP A 40 -5.07 -115.92 -147.25
C ASP A 40 -5.74 -114.59 -146.89
N ILE A 41 -6.63 -114.07 -147.75
CA ILE A 41 -7.42 -112.86 -147.50
C ILE A 41 -8.28 -113.04 -146.24
N LYS A 42 -8.90 -114.20 -146.05
CA LYS A 42 -9.70 -114.46 -144.84
C LYS A 42 -8.84 -114.41 -143.58
N ASN A 43 -7.65 -115.00 -143.60
CA ASN A 43 -6.71 -114.94 -142.48
C ASN A 43 -6.23 -113.51 -142.23
N GLU A 44 -5.93 -112.74 -143.28
CA GLU A 44 -5.59 -111.31 -143.17
C GLU A 44 -6.74 -110.49 -142.56
N ILE A 45 -8.00 -110.75 -142.96
CA ILE A 45 -9.18 -110.09 -142.39
C ILE A 45 -9.37 -110.45 -140.91
N VAL A 46 -9.16 -111.73 -140.55
CA VAL A 46 -9.23 -112.17 -139.14
C VAL A 46 -8.14 -111.48 -138.33
N GLN A 47 -6.90 -111.44 -138.83
CA GLN A 47 -5.82 -110.73 -138.17
C GLN A 47 -6.11 -109.23 -138.04
N ALA A 48 -6.60 -108.58 -139.10
CA ALA A 48 -6.97 -107.17 -139.07
C ALA A 48 -8.12 -106.88 -138.09
N LYS A 49 -9.09 -107.81 -137.99
CA LYS A 49 -10.16 -107.72 -136.99
C LYS A 49 -9.60 -107.82 -135.58
N ASP A 50 -8.71 -108.79 -135.33
CA ASP A 50 -8.11 -108.98 -134.02
C ASP A 50 -7.23 -107.78 -133.62
N ASP A 51 -6.47 -107.20 -134.56
CA ASP A 51 -5.70 -105.97 -134.36
C ASP A 51 -6.64 -104.77 -134.05
N VAL A 52 -7.79 -104.67 -134.71
CA VAL A 52 -8.80 -103.64 -134.42
C VAL A 52 -9.40 -103.85 -133.04
N ASP A 53 -9.74 -105.08 -132.66
CA ASP A 53 -10.27 -105.39 -131.33
C ASP A 53 -9.25 -105.04 -130.23
N GLU A 54 -7.96 -105.31 -130.45
CA GLU A 54 -6.89 -104.89 -129.54
C GLU A 54 -6.77 -103.36 -129.45
N GLN A 55 -6.88 -102.66 -130.58
CA GLN A 55 -6.89 -101.18 -130.59
C GLN A 55 -8.11 -100.61 -129.86
N VAL A 56 -9.29 -101.19 -130.03
CA VAL A 56 -10.52 -100.79 -129.33
C VAL A 56 -10.36 -101.01 -127.82
N ALA A 57 -9.86 -102.17 -127.39
CA ALA A 57 -9.60 -102.45 -125.99
C ALA A 57 -8.60 -101.43 -125.38
N ASN A 58 -7.54 -101.09 -126.12
CA ASN A 58 -6.58 -100.06 -125.71
C ASN A 58 -7.20 -98.65 -125.67
N PHE A 59 -8.11 -98.32 -126.58
CA PHE A 59 -8.84 -97.05 -126.58
C PHE A 59 -9.78 -96.96 -125.38
N ASP A 60 -10.56 -98.00 -125.10
CA ASP A 60 -11.45 -98.07 -123.95
C ASP A 60 -10.70 -97.94 -122.63
N ALA A 61 -9.53 -98.57 -122.49
CA ALA A 61 -8.66 -98.39 -121.33
C ALA A 61 -8.19 -96.93 -121.16
N LYS A 62 -7.85 -96.24 -122.26
CA LYS A 62 -7.49 -94.82 -122.24
C LYS A 62 -8.68 -93.93 -121.87
N VAL A 63 -9.88 -94.25 -122.36
CA VAL A 63 -11.12 -93.53 -122.00
C VAL A 63 -11.40 -93.69 -120.51
N ALA A 64 -11.31 -94.89 -119.95
CA ALA A 64 -11.50 -95.14 -118.52
C ALA A 64 -10.47 -94.38 -117.65
N SER A 65 -9.22 -94.32 -118.09
CA SER A 65 -8.17 -93.53 -117.45
C SER A 65 -8.48 -92.02 -117.52
N ALA A 66 -8.88 -91.51 -118.68
CA ALA A 66 -9.28 -90.11 -118.86
C ALA A 66 -10.49 -89.76 -117.98
N GLN A 67 -11.50 -90.63 -117.87
CA GLN A 67 -12.65 -90.45 -116.99
C GLN A 67 -12.23 -90.33 -115.51
N SER A 68 -11.27 -91.16 -115.08
CA SER A 68 -10.72 -91.13 -113.73
C SER A 68 -9.96 -89.83 -113.46
N VAL A 69 -9.15 -89.36 -114.42
CA VAL A 69 -8.45 -88.08 -114.34
C VAL A 69 -9.42 -86.90 -114.27
N THR A 70 -10.48 -86.92 -115.09
CA THR A 70 -11.53 -85.88 -115.05
C THR A 70 -12.19 -85.82 -113.67
N THR A 71 -12.56 -86.97 -113.12
CA THR A 71 -13.14 -87.06 -111.77
C THR A 71 -12.18 -86.50 -110.70
N ALA A 72 -10.89 -86.83 -110.79
CA ALA A 72 -9.88 -86.30 -109.87
C ALA A 72 -9.72 -84.78 -110.00
N LEU A 73 -9.76 -84.25 -111.23
CA LEU A 73 -9.67 -82.82 -111.51
C LEU A 73 -10.90 -82.06 -111.00
N GLU A 74 -12.10 -82.63 -111.15
CA GLU A 74 -13.34 -82.08 -110.59
C GLU A 74 -13.26 -81.99 -109.06
N ASN A 75 -12.80 -83.05 -108.39
CA ASN A 75 -12.60 -83.06 -106.94
C ASN A 75 -11.55 -82.05 -106.46
N ALA A 76 -10.43 -81.94 -107.18
CA ALA A 76 -9.39 -80.95 -106.89
C ALA A 76 -9.92 -79.52 -107.05
N THR A 77 -10.72 -79.29 -108.09
CA THR A 77 -11.38 -77.99 -108.35
C THR A 77 -12.37 -77.64 -107.25
N ALA A 78 -13.19 -78.60 -106.80
CA ALA A 78 -14.13 -78.41 -105.69
C ALA A 78 -13.39 -78.07 -104.38
N THR A 79 -12.27 -78.74 -104.12
CA THR A 79 -11.40 -78.47 -102.96
C THR A 79 -10.78 -77.08 -103.05
N ALA A 80 -10.25 -76.69 -104.21
CA ALA A 80 -9.69 -75.36 -104.45
C ALA A 80 -10.74 -74.25 -104.29
N ASN A 81 -11.97 -74.48 -104.75
CA ASN A 81 -13.08 -73.55 -104.56
C ASN A 81 -13.44 -73.40 -103.08
N THR A 82 -13.46 -74.50 -102.32
CA THR A 82 -13.69 -74.48 -100.87
C THR A 82 -12.60 -73.68 -100.15
N ALA A 83 -11.33 -73.93 -100.47
CA ALA A 83 -10.21 -73.19 -99.91
C ALA A 83 -10.25 -71.69 -100.26
N LYS A 84 -10.65 -71.34 -101.49
CA LYS A 84 -10.87 -69.95 -101.91
C LYS A 84 -11.96 -69.28 -101.10
N SER A 85 -13.07 -69.96 -100.84
CA SER A 85 -14.14 -69.44 -99.98
C SER A 85 -13.66 -69.23 -98.54
N GLN A 86 -12.93 -70.19 -97.97
CA GLN A 86 -12.36 -70.07 -96.62
C GLN A 86 -11.35 -68.91 -96.52
N LEU A 87 -10.46 -68.76 -97.50
CA LEU A 87 -9.51 -67.64 -97.57
C LEU A 87 -10.24 -66.29 -97.65
N THR A 88 -11.33 -66.23 -98.43
CA THR A 88 -12.19 -65.05 -98.53
C THR A 88 -12.78 -64.70 -97.16
N SER A 89 -13.34 -65.68 -96.45
CA SER A 89 -13.88 -65.48 -95.09
C SER A 89 -12.82 -65.06 -94.07
N ALA A 90 -11.62 -65.65 -94.13
CA ALA A 90 -10.50 -65.30 -93.26
C ALA A 90 -10.02 -63.85 -93.51
N THR A 91 -9.97 -63.44 -94.78
CA THR A 91 -9.62 -62.06 -95.17
C THR A 91 -10.66 -61.06 -94.67
N SER A 92 -11.95 -61.35 -94.83
CA SER A 92 -13.02 -60.51 -94.26
C SER A 92 -12.89 -60.39 -92.75
N THR A 93 -12.64 -61.50 -92.04
CA THR A 93 -12.46 -61.50 -90.58
C THR A 93 -11.24 -60.67 -90.16
N ALA A 94 -10.11 -60.82 -90.86
CA ALA A 94 -8.90 -60.05 -90.62
C ALA A 94 -9.12 -58.55 -90.87
N ASN A 95 -9.87 -58.19 -91.91
CA ASN A 95 -10.25 -56.81 -92.19
C ASN A 95 -11.13 -56.22 -91.09
N THR A 96 -12.13 -56.97 -90.60
CA THR A 96 -12.95 -56.55 -89.44
C THR A 96 -12.08 -56.36 -88.19
N ALA A 97 -11.17 -57.28 -87.90
CA ALA A 97 -10.25 -57.16 -86.77
C ALA A 97 -9.34 -55.93 -86.89
N LYS A 98 -8.83 -55.64 -88.09
CA LYS A 98 -8.03 -54.44 -88.39
C LYS A 98 -8.82 -53.17 -88.14
N THR A 99 -10.07 -53.10 -88.61
CA THR A 99 -10.96 -51.95 -88.34
C THR A 99 -11.22 -51.77 -86.85
N ASN A 100 -11.48 -52.85 -86.11
CA ASN A 100 -11.68 -52.80 -84.67
C ASN A 100 -10.43 -52.30 -83.92
N LEU A 101 -9.24 -52.75 -84.32
CA LEU A 101 -7.96 -52.29 -83.76
C LEU A 101 -7.73 -50.80 -84.03
N THR A 102 -8.03 -50.33 -85.24
CA THR A 102 -7.97 -48.90 -85.58
C THR A 102 -8.92 -48.08 -84.70
N ASN A 103 -10.17 -48.53 -84.52
CA ASN A 103 -11.15 -47.85 -83.67
C ASN A 103 -10.72 -47.82 -82.19
N ALA A 104 -10.19 -48.92 -81.67
CA ALA A 104 -9.66 -49.00 -80.31
C ALA A 104 -8.46 -48.04 -80.12
N THR A 105 -7.57 -47.97 -81.11
CA THR A 105 -6.41 -47.06 -81.09
C THR A 105 -6.86 -45.60 -81.09
N SER A 106 -7.81 -45.23 -81.95
CA SER A 106 -8.39 -43.87 -81.97
C SER A 106 -9.03 -43.52 -80.63
N THR A 107 -9.79 -44.44 -80.04
CA THR A 107 -10.42 -44.25 -78.73
C THR A 107 -9.37 -44.06 -77.63
N ALA A 108 -8.31 -44.87 -77.63
CA ALA A 108 -7.21 -44.73 -76.67
C ALA A 108 -6.47 -43.40 -76.82
N ASN A 109 -6.26 -42.93 -78.05
CA ASN A 109 -5.66 -41.61 -78.31
C ASN A 109 -6.54 -40.47 -77.80
N THR A 110 -7.86 -40.53 -78.03
CA THR A 110 -8.80 -39.55 -77.46
C THR A 110 -8.77 -39.57 -75.93
N ALA A 111 -8.76 -40.75 -75.30
CA ALA A 111 -8.66 -40.89 -73.85
C ALA A 111 -7.35 -40.29 -73.31
N LYS A 112 -6.22 -40.52 -74.00
CA LYS A 112 -4.92 -39.93 -73.66
C LYS A 112 -4.96 -38.40 -73.71
N SER A 113 -5.48 -37.80 -74.78
CA SER A 113 -5.60 -36.34 -74.90
C SER A 113 -6.51 -35.73 -73.83
N ASN A 114 -7.60 -36.43 -73.48
CA ASN A 114 -8.47 -35.99 -72.38
C ASN A 114 -7.75 -36.04 -71.03
N LEU A 115 -6.95 -37.09 -70.77
CA LEU A 115 -6.14 -37.21 -69.55
C LEU A 115 -5.06 -36.13 -69.47
N GLU A 116 -4.37 -35.83 -70.57
CA GLU A 116 -3.39 -34.75 -70.66
C GLU A 116 -4.04 -33.39 -70.35
N THR A 117 -5.23 -33.15 -70.90
CA THR A 117 -6.02 -31.93 -70.62
C THR A 117 -6.44 -31.85 -69.16
N ALA A 118 -6.96 -32.94 -68.59
CA ALA A 118 -7.35 -32.99 -67.18
C ALA A 118 -6.15 -32.75 -66.25
N THR A 119 -4.97 -33.29 -66.59
CA THR A 119 -3.73 -33.09 -65.85
C THR A 119 -3.28 -31.63 -65.90
N SER A 120 -3.34 -30.99 -67.07
CA SER A 120 -3.02 -29.57 -67.23
C SER A 120 -3.96 -28.67 -66.41
N ASN A 121 -5.27 -28.97 -66.43
CA ASN A 121 -6.26 -28.26 -65.64
C ASN A 121 -6.01 -28.43 -64.12
N ALA A 122 -5.67 -29.65 -63.67
CA ALA A 122 -5.34 -29.92 -62.27
C ALA A 122 -4.09 -29.15 -61.82
N ASN A 123 -3.05 -29.10 -62.67
CA ASN A 123 -1.85 -28.31 -62.39
C ASN A 123 -2.16 -26.81 -62.30
N THR A 124 -3.01 -26.29 -63.20
CA THR A 124 -3.46 -24.90 -63.16
C THR A 124 -4.23 -24.60 -61.87
N ALA A 125 -5.15 -25.49 -61.48
CA ALA A 125 -5.91 -25.36 -60.23
C ALA A 125 -4.98 -25.38 -59.00
N LYS A 126 -3.94 -26.22 -59.00
CA LYS A 126 -2.92 -26.25 -57.94
C LYS A 126 -2.18 -24.92 -57.84
N THR A 127 -1.68 -24.39 -58.95
CA THR A 127 -0.98 -23.08 -58.98
C THR A 127 -1.89 -21.95 -58.48
N ASN A 128 -3.17 -21.96 -58.89
CA ASN A 128 -4.15 -20.98 -58.41
C ASN A 128 -4.37 -21.08 -56.90
N ALA A 129 -4.45 -22.30 -56.36
CA ALA A 129 -4.59 -22.53 -54.92
C ALA A 129 -3.34 -22.06 -54.13
N GLU A 130 -2.14 -22.31 -54.64
CA GLU A 130 -0.88 -21.83 -54.05
C GLU A 130 -0.79 -20.29 -54.07
N THR A 131 -1.24 -19.67 -55.16
CA THR A 131 -1.34 -18.20 -55.27
C THR A 131 -2.35 -17.64 -54.27
N ALA A 132 -3.54 -18.24 -54.19
CA ALA A 132 -4.57 -17.84 -53.23
C ALA A 132 -4.09 -17.96 -51.78
N LYS A 133 -3.35 -19.04 -51.46
CA LYS A 133 -2.72 -19.21 -50.15
C LYS A 133 -1.72 -18.07 -49.85
N THR A 134 -0.85 -17.75 -50.79
CA THR A 134 0.13 -16.66 -50.63
C THR A 134 -0.55 -15.31 -50.38
N ASN A 135 -1.62 -15.02 -51.12
CA ASN A 135 -2.42 -13.79 -50.92
C ASN A 135 -3.11 -13.76 -49.56
N LEU A 136 -3.61 -14.90 -49.09
CA LEU A 136 -4.21 -15.02 -47.76
C LEU A 136 -3.17 -14.79 -46.65
N ASP A 137 -1.99 -15.39 -46.78
CA ASP A 137 -0.88 -15.21 -45.82
C ASP A 137 -0.46 -13.73 -45.74
N ALA A 138 -0.35 -13.04 -46.88
CA ALA A 138 -0.06 -11.60 -46.92
C ALA A 138 -1.17 -10.74 -46.28
N SER A 139 -2.44 -11.11 -46.50
CA SER A 139 -3.59 -10.43 -45.89
C SER A 139 -3.59 -10.60 -44.36
N ILE A 140 -3.27 -11.80 -43.87
CA ILE A 140 -3.13 -12.08 -42.43
C ILE A 140 -1.99 -11.26 -41.82
N ALA A 141 -0.83 -11.20 -42.47
CA ALA A 141 0.31 -10.40 -42.01
C ALA A 141 -0.05 -8.91 -41.90
N THR A 142 -0.79 -8.39 -42.89
CA THR A 142 -1.29 -7.01 -42.90
C THR A 142 -2.28 -6.76 -41.76
N ALA A 143 -3.23 -7.69 -41.54
CA ALA A 143 -4.20 -7.60 -40.45
C ALA A 143 -3.52 -7.63 -39.06
N ASN A 144 -2.50 -8.48 -38.88
CA ASN A 144 -1.71 -8.52 -37.64
C ASN A 144 -0.94 -7.22 -37.41
N THR A 145 -0.37 -6.63 -38.46
CA THR A 145 0.28 -5.31 -38.38
C THR A 145 -0.72 -4.23 -37.98
N ALA A 146 -1.90 -4.20 -38.60
CA ALA A 146 -2.96 -3.26 -38.26
C ALA A 146 -3.43 -3.42 -36.79
N LYS A 147 -3.55 -4.65 -36.31
CA LYS A 147 -3.88 -4.95 -34.91
C LYS A 147 -2.84 -4.37 -33.94
N SER A 148 -1.55 -4.62 -34.19
CA SER A 148 -0.45 -4.08 -33.35
C SER A 148 -0.43 -2.55 -33.32
N ASN A 149 -0.67 -1.90 -34.47
CA ASN A 149 -0.80 -0.45 -34.55
C ASN A 149 -1.99 0.06 -33.73
N LEU A 150 -3.13 -0.64 -33.75
CA LEU A 150 -4.31 -0.28 -32.97
C LEU A 150 -4.08 -0.46 -31.47
N GLU A 151 -3.42 -1.54 -31.05
CA GLU A 151 -3.02 -1.77 -29.65
C GLU A 151 -2.10 -0.65 -29.15
N THR A 152 -1.14 -0.22 -29.97
CA THR A 152 -0.27 0.93 -29.67
C THR A 152 -1.06 2.23 -29.54
N ALA A 153 -1.99 2.49 -30.47
CA ALA A 153 -2.84 3.68 -30.43
C ALA A 153 -3.73 3.72 -29.17
N ILE A 154 -4.27 2.57 -28.75
CA ILE A 154 -5.03 2.44 -27.49
C ILE A 154 -4.15 2.74 -26.29
N GLY A 155 -2.92 2.21 -26.23
CA GLY A 155 -1.95 2.51 -25.16
C GLY A 155 -1.64 4.00 -25.06
N ASN A 156 -1.42 4.67 -26.20
CA ASN A 156 -1.19 6.10 -26.27
C ASN A 156 -2.43 6.90 -25.79
N ALA A 157 -3.63 6.50 -26.20
CA ALA A 157 -4.88 7.14 -25.78
C ALA A 157 -5.11 7.01 -24.27
N ASN A 158 -4.84 5.85 -23.68
CA ASN A 158 -4.93 5.63 -22.23
C ASN A 158 -3.93 6.50 -21.46
N THR A 159 -2.71 6.64 -21.98
CA THR A 159 -1.69 7.53 -21.41
C THR A 159 -2.13 8.99 -21.45
N ALA A 160 -2.65 9.45 -22.60
CA ALA A 160 -3.19 10.81 -22.74
C ALA A 160 -4.36 11.07 -21.79
N LYS A 161 -5.25 10.08 -21.61
CA LYS A 161 -6.34 10.16 -20.63
C LYS A 161 -5.83 10.31 -19.19
N SER A 162 -4.84 9.51 -18.78
CA SER A 162 -4.24 9.61 -17.44
C SER A 162 -3.62 10.99 -17.19
N ASN A 163 -2.95 11.55 -18.20
CA ASN A 163 -2.38 12.90 -18.13
C ASN A 163 -3.46 13.98 -18.00
N LEU A 164 -4.56 13.84 -18.73
CA LEU A 164 -5.70 14.75 -18.65
C LEU A 164 -6.40 14.66 -17.27
N ASP A 165 -6.60 13.46 -16.75
CA ASP A 165 -7.19 13.24 -15.42
C ASP A 165 -6.31 13.86 -14.32
N THR A 166 -4.99 13.72 -14.44
CA THR A 166 -4.02 14.36 -13.53
C THR A 166 -4.09 15.88 -13.63
N SER A 167 -4.11 16.42 -14.85
CA SER A 167 -4.18 17.88 -15.08
C SER A 167 -5.49 18.48 -14.53
N THR A 168 -6.60 17.73 -14.65
CA THR A 168 -7.91 18.12 -14.12
C THR A 168 -7.89 18.17 -12.58
N LYS A 169 -7.31 17.16 -11.92
CA LYS A 169 -7.13 17.16 -10.46
C LYS A 169 -6.28 18.34 -10.00
N THR A 170 -5.16 18.60 -10.66
CA THR A 170 -4.32 19.77 -10.36
C THR A 170 -5.09 21.07 -10.52
N GLY A 171 -5.91 21.21 -11.58
CA GLY A 171 -6.78 22.37 -11.77
C GLY A 171 -7.83 22.54 -10.68
N GLN A 172 -8.41 21.45 -10.18
CA GLN A 172 -9.36 21.48 -9.05
C GLN A 172 -8.69 21.90 -7.75
N THR A 173 -7.51 21.36 -7.44
CA THR A 173 -6.73 21.81 -6.27
C THR A 173 -6.38 23.29 -6.37
N ALA A 174 -5.96 23.77 -7.54
CA ALA A 174 -5.66 25.19 -7.75
C ALA A 174 -6.90 26.08 -7.54
N LYS A 175 -8.07 25.63 -8.00
CA LYS A 175 -9.35 26.32 -7.77
C LYS A 175 -9.68 26.42 -6.28
N THR A 176 -9.60 25.32 -5.53
CA THR A 176 -9.86 25.32 -4.08
C THR A 176 -8.89 26.23 -3.33
N ASN A 177 -7.61 26.22 -3.69
CA ASN A 177 -6.62 27.12 -3.09
C ASN A 177 -6.96 28.60 -3.35
N LEU A 178 -7.45 28.93 -4.56
CA LEU A 178 -7.89 30.28 -4.90
C LEU A 178 -9.13 30.70 -4.10
N GLU A 179 -10.11 29.80 -3.94
CA GLU A 179 -11.30 30.02 -3.11
C GLU A 179 -10.94 30.31 -1.65
N THR A 180 -10.02 29.52 -1.07
CA THR A 180 -9.49 29.75 0.28
C THR A 180 -8.78 31.09 0.39
N ALA A 181 -7.93 31.44 -0.58
CA ALA A 181 -7.22 32.72 -0.58
C ALA A 181 -8.20 33.92 -0.63
N ILE A 182 -9.27 33.82 -1.42
CA ILE A 182 -10.33 34.85 -1.49
C ILE A 182 -11.07 34.96 -0.15
N SER A 183 -11.39 33.84 0.50
CA SER A 183 -12.05 33.82 1.81
C SER A 183 -11.18 34.49 2.89
N ASN A 184 -9.89 34.16 2.93
CA ASN A 184 -8.94 34.76 3.86
C ASN A 184 -8.79 36.26 3.62
N ALA A 185 -8.69 36.70 2.36
CA ALA A 185 -8.62 38.12 2.02
C ALA A 185 -9.90 38.87 2.45
N THR A 186 -11.07 38.24 2.32
CA THR A 186 -12.35 38.81 2.76
C THR A 186 -12.40 38.96 4.27
N THR A 187 -11.92 37.95 5.01
CA THR A 187 -11.82 38.00 6.48
C THR A 187 -10.87 39.10 6.95
N ALA A 188 -9.68 39.19 6.35
CA ALA A 188 -8.69 40.23 6.66
C ALA A 188 -9.26 41.64 6.39
N LYS A 189 -10.02 41.82 5.31
CA LYS A 189 -10.71 43.09 5.02
C LYS A 189 -11.69 43.46 6.15
N SER A 190 -12.51 42.53 6.62
CA SER A 190 -13.48 42.79 7.69
C SER A 190 -12.80 43.12 9.04
N GLN A 191 -11.70 42.45 9.34
CA GLN A 191 -10.89 42.77 10.52
C GLN A 191 -10.29 44.18 10.43
N LEU A 192 -9.78 44.57 9.26
CA LEU A 192 -9.28 45.94 9.03
C LEU A 192 -10.39 46.99 9.17
N GLU A 193 -11.60 46.73 8.65
CA GLU A 193 -12.77 47.61 8.82
C GLU A 193 -13.14 47.79 10.32
N THR A 194 -13.01 46.72 11.11
CA THR A 194 -13.22 46.77 12.57
C THR A 194 -12.14 47.60 13.26
N VAL A 195 -10.86 47.41 12.90
CA VAL A 195 -9.74 48.18 13.45
C VAL A 195 -9.90 49.67 13.15
N ILE A 196 -10.31 50.02 11.92
CA ILE A 196 -10.58 51.41 11.52
C ILE A 196 -11.69 52.01 12.38
N SER A 197 -12.79 51.28 12.56
CA SER A 197 -13.93 51.74 13.38
C SER A 197 -13.52 51.97 14.84
N ASN A 198 -12.72 51.08 15.42
CA ASN A 198 -12.20 51.24 16.77
C ASN A 198 -11.26 52.44 16.88
N ALA A 199 -10.40 52.65 15.90
CA ALA A 199 -9.49 53.81 15.87
C ALA A 199 -10.27 55.14 15.81
N ASP A 200 -11.36 55.20 15.03
CA ASP A 200 -12.24 56.36 14.99
C ASP A 200 -12.94 56.63 16.33
N SER A 201 -13.38 55.56 17.04
CA SER A 201 -13.94 55.69 18.39
C SER A 201 -12.90 56.23 19.38
N ILE A 202 -11.69 55.66 19.39
CA ILE A 202 -10.59 56.11 20.25
C ILE A 202 -10.24 57.58 19.98
N LYS A 203 -10.24 58.00 18.71
CA LYS A 203 -10.02 59.39 18.33
C LYS A 203 -11.09 60.33 18.89
N SER A 204 -12.36 59.89 18.88
CA SER A 204 -13.47 60.62 19.49
C SER A 204 -13.29 60.75 21.01
N ASP A 205 -12.99 59.63 21.69
CA ASP A 205 -12.77 59.60 23.14
C ASP A 205 -11.59 60.48 23.55
N LEU A 206 -10.48 60.41 22.82
CA LEU A 206 -9.32 61.26 23.04
C LEU A 206 -9.67 62.75 22.88
N SER A 207 -10.49 63.09 21.88
CA SER A 207 -10.96 64.46 21.68
C SER A 207 -11.78 64.95 22.88
N SER A 208 -12.64 64.10 23.44
CA SER A 208 -13.42 64.40 24.66
C SER A 208 -12.53 64.58 25.90
N VAL A 209 -11.51 63.73 26.07
CA VAL A 209 -10.53 63.84 27.16
C VAL A 209 -9.76 65.16 27.07
N ILE A 210 -9.33 65.57 25.86
CA ILE A 210 -8.63 66.85 25.66
C ILE A 210 -9.52 68.04 26.07
N VAL A 211 -10.80 68.02 25.70
CA VAL A 211 -11.77 69.06 26.10
C VAL A 211 -11.91 69.11 27.63
N SER A 212 -12.03 67.94 28.27
CA SER A 212 -12.14 67.83 29.73
C SER A 212 -10.88 68.32 30.44
N ALA A 213 -9.69 67.97 29.93
CA ALA A 213 -8.41 68.43 30.45
C ALA A 213 -8.23 69.95 30.33
N ASN A 214 -8.62 70.53 29.19
CA ASN A 214 -8.61 71.99 29.00
C ASN A 214 -9.56 72.70 29.99
N THR A 215 -10.72 72.11 30.26
CA THR A 215 -11.66 72.60 31.27
C THR A 215 -11.05 72.55 32.67
N ALA A 216 -10.45 71.42 33.05
CA ALA A 216 -9.77 71.26 34.33
C ALA A 216 -8.61 72.26 34.49
N LYS A 217 -7.82 72.48 33.43
CA LYS A 217 -6.76 73.50 33.42
C LYS A 217 -7.32 74.89 33.68
N SER A 218 -8.42 75.26 33.02
CA SER A 218 -9.07 76.57 33.24
C SER A 218 -9.57 76.74 34.69
N ASN A 219 -10.10 75.67 35.29
CA ASN A 219 -10.51 75.67 36.70
C ASN A 219 -9.31 75.81 37.64
N LEU A 220 -8.20 75.14 37.33
CA LEU A 220 -6.95 75.26 38.09
C LEU A 220 -6.38 76.68 37.99
N ASP A 221 -6.30 77.24 36.79
CA ASP A 221 -5.83 78.61 36.57
C ASP A 221 -6.67 79.61 37.40
N SER A 222 -7.99 79.40 37.45
CA SER A 222 -8.90 80.21 38.28
C SER A 222 -8.62 80.05 39.77
N SER A 223 -8.42 78.81 40.23
CA SER A 223 -8.08 78.51 41.64
C SER A 223 -6.73 79.12 42.04
N VAL A 224 -5.74 79.07 41.16
CA VAL A 224 -4.42 79.72 41.34
C VAL A 224 -4.58 81.24 41.43
N ALA A 225 -5.42 81.85 40.58
CA ALA A 225 -5.72 83.27 40.67
C ALA A 225 -6.36 83.63 42.03
N THR A 226 -7.32 82.84 42.50
CA THR A 226 -7.92 82.99 43.85
C THR A 226 -6.87 82.84 44.94
N ALA A 227 -6.04 81.79 44.89
CA ALA A 227 -4.99 81.53 45.87
C ALA A 227 -3.96 82.68 45.92
N ASN A 228 -3.59 83.25 44.77
CA ASN A 228 -2.74 84.43 44.71
C ASN A 228 -3.39 85.66 45.36
N GLY A 229 -4.71 85.86 45.16
CA GLY A 229 -5.45 86.91 45.86
C GLY A 229 -5.50 86.72 47.38
N VAL A 230 -5.68 85.47 47.84
CA VAL A 230 -5.59 85.10 49.26
C VAL A 230 -4.17 85.32 49.80
N TYR A 231 -3.14 84.92 49.06
CA TYR A 231 -1.73 85.14 49.42
C TYR A 231 -1.40 86.63 49.60
N GLN A 232 -1.90 87.49 48.70
CA GLN A 232 -1.77 88.94 48.86
C GLN A 232 -2.51 89.45 50.11
N SER A 233 -3.72 88.94 50.37
CA SER A 233 -4.48 89.28 51.57
C SER A 233 -3.74 88.85 52.85
N LEU A 234 -3.18 87.64 52.86
CA LEU A 234 -2.33 87.10 53.93
C LEU A 234 -1.04 87.90 54.10
N GLN A 235 -0.40 88.38 53.04
CA GLN A 235 0.74 89.29 53.19
C GLN A 235 0.33 90.58 53.91
N ASN A 236 -0.82 91.14 53.57
CA ASN A 236 -1.35 92.34 54.24
C ASN A 236 -1.70 92.05 55.71
N GLU A 237 -2.32 90.90 55.98
CA GLU A 237 -2.56 90.44 57.36
C GLU A 237 -1.27 90.17 58.11
N ASN A 238 -0.24 89.58 57.48
CA ASN A 238 1.03 89.29 58.13
C ASN A 238 1.85 90.57 58.39
N ALA A 239 1.69 91.60 57.55
CA ALA A 239 2.21 92.94 57.86
C ALA A 239 1.49 93.53 59.09
N SER A 240 0.17 93.35 59.18
CA SER A 240 -0.63 93.75 60.35
C SER A 240 -0.28 92.93 61.60
N ALA A 241 -0.10 91.62 61.45
CA ALA A 241 0.28 90.71 62.50
C ALA A 241 1.73 90.94 62.94
N SER A 242 2.65 91.32 62.06
CA SER A 242 4.00 91.76 62.45
C SER A 242 3.94 93.02 63.30
N SER A 243 3.07 93.98 62.96
CA SER A 243 2.77 95.13 63.82
C SER A 243 2.20 94.69 65.18
N ASN A 244 1.29 93.71 65.21
CA ASN A 244 0.75 93.13 66.45
C ASN A 244 1.78 92.26 67.20
N LEU A 245 2.77 91.66 66.51
CA LEU A 245 3.83 90.82 67.08
C LEU A 245 4.93 91.66 67.70
N GLU A 246 5.15 92.87 67.19
CA GLU A 246 5.89 93.93 67.90
C GLU A 246 5.18 94.34 69.20
N GLU A 247 3.85 94.25 69.24
CA GLU A 247 3.02 94.45 70.43
C GLU A 247 3.07 93.23 71.40
N LEU A 248 3.02 91.99 70.87
CA LEU A 248 2.98 90.72 71.62
C LEU A 248 4.36 90.15 72.02
N ARG A 249 5.47 90.60 71.43
CA ARG A 249 6.84 90.34 71.92
C ARG A 249 7.11 90.91 73.33
N SER A 250 6.15 91.65 73.87
CA SER A 250 6.11 92.09 75.27
C SER A 250 5.59 91.02 76.25
N GLU A 251 5.02 89.89 75.81
CA GLU A 251 4.45 88.86 76.69
C GLU A 251 4.72 87.40 76.24
N ASN A 252 5.76 86.82 76.83
CA ASN A 252 6.03 85.39 77.15
C ASN A 252 5.30 84.20 76.45
N PHE A 253 6.14 83.27 75.95
CA PHE A 253 6.09 81.78 75.95
C PHE A 253 5.01 81.03 75.12
N ASN A 254 5.18 79.78 74.65
CA ASN A 254 6.23 78.81 74.28
C ASN A 254 5.56 77.42 74.36
N SER A 255 5.63 76.58 73.31
CA SER A 255 5.46 75.09 73.29
C SER A 255 4.99 74.67 71.88
N GLN A 256 5.71 73.96 70.98
CA GLN A 256 6.33 72.61 71.09
C GLN A 256 5.44 71.67 71.91
N GLU A 257 4.68 70.73 71.37
CA GLU A 257 5.03 69.52 70.60
C GLU A 257 3.70 69.04 69.96
N ILE A 258 3.62 68.22 68.92
CA ILE A 258 3.76 66.75 69.02
C ILE A 258 3.91 66.22 67.60
N LEU A 259 5.11 65.70 67.38
CA LEU A 259 5.45 64.72 66.37
C LEU A 259 5.04 63.33 66.89
N ALA A 260 4.76 62.43 65.93
CA ALA A 260 4.98 60.99 65.97
C ALA A 260 3.72 60.09 65.93
N GLY A 261 3.65 59.33 64.84
CA GLY A 261 2.70 58.25 64.59
C GLY A 261 3.10 57.46 63.34
N VAL A 262 4.34 56.97 63.30
CA VAL A 262 4.82 56.01 62.29
C VAL A 262 5.12 54.71 63.02
N ALA A 263 4.22 53.73 62.91
CA ALA A 263 4.49 52.30 63.06
C ALA A 263 3.19 51.51 62.82
N ASP A 264 2.84 51.17 61.57
CA ASP A 264 2.20 49.89 61.25
C ASP A 264 1.96 49.71 59.74
N LEU A 265 2.76 48.89 59.05
CA LEU A 265 2.49 48.45 57.67
C LEU A 265 3.29 47.16 57.30
N ARG A 266 3.31 46.17 58.21
CA ARG A 266 3.85 44.82 57.92
C ARG A 266 2.82 43.69 58.00
N ALA A 267 1.52 44.03 58.03
CA ALA A 267 0.39 43.10 57.98
C ALA A 267 -0.39 43.11 56.64
N TYR A 268 0.11 43.77 55.58
CA TYR A 268 -0.64 44.03 54.34
C TYR A 268 -0.19 43.17 53.11
N LEU A 269 0.61 42.11 53.29
CA LEU A 269 1.13 41.27 52.18
C LEU A 269 0.83 39.77 52.34
N GLY A 270 -0.40 39.40 52.73
CA GLY A 270 -0.83 38.03 53.06
C GLY A 270 -0.33 36.89 52.16
N LEU A 271 0.65 36.13 52.65
CA LEU A 271 1.15 34.86 52.10
C LEU A 271 1.40 33.88 53.26
N THR A 272 0.36 33.49 53.98
CA THR A 272 0.42 32.53 55.11
C THR A 272 -0.67 31.45 55.02
N ASP A 273 -1.04 31.02 53.81
CA ASP A 273 -2.10 30.03 53.65
C ASP A 273 -1.51 28.61 53.56
N ASP A 274 -1.85 27.77 54.55
CA ASP A 274 -1.44 26.36 54.68
C ASP A 274 -1.85 25.46 53.50
N ASP A 275 -2.63 25.98 52.55
CA ASP A 275 -3.14 25.25 51.37
C ASP A 275 -2.35 25.51 50.08
N ILE A 276 -1.27 26.29 50.14
CA ILE A 276 -0.28 26.43 49.07
C ILE A 276 0.87 25.46 49.34
N LEU A 277 1.11 24.54 48.42
CA LEU A 277 2.21 23.58 48.51
C LEU A 277 3.33 23.99 47.57
N GLY A 278 4.58 23.78 47.97
CA GLY A 278 5.66 24.07 47.05
C GLY A 278 6.96 23.33 47.32
N LEU A 279 7.83 23.41 46.33
CA LEU A 279 9.17 22.87 46.34
C LEU A 279 10.14 23.92 45.80
N GLN A 280 11.16 24.25 46.58
CA GLN A 280 12.33 24.92 46.07
C GLN A 280 13.26 23.86 45.46
N VAL A 281 13.56 24.04 44.19
CA VAL A 281 14.58 23.28 43.47
C VAL A 281 15.77 24.19 43.24
N ASP A 282 16.89 23.88 43.88
CA ASP A 282 18.17 24.52 43.63
C ASP A 282 19.01 23.59 42.75
N TYR A 283 18.80 23.72 41.45
CA TYR A 283 19.49 22.93 40.43
C TYR A 283 21.02 23.03 40.54
N LYS A 284 21.52 24.25 40.81
CA LYS A 284 22.95 24.54 40.94
C LYS A 284 23.57 23.83 42.14
N ASN A 285 22.91 23.92 43.30
CA ASN A 285 23.40 23.31 44.53
C ASN A 285 22.88 21.87 44.74
N LYS A 286 22.05 21.37 43.81
CA LYS A 286 21.49 20.01 43.81
C LYS A 286 20.67 19.71 45.08
N THR A 287 19.90 20.69 45.54
CA THR A 287 19.07 20.56 46.75
C THR A 287 17.60 20.78 46.47
N PHE A 288 16.79 20.08 47.27
CA PHE A 288 15.33 20.12 47.22
C PHE A 288 14.82 20.46 48.61
N THR A 289 13.93 21.43 48.72
CA THR A 289 13.37 21.85 50.00
C THR A 289 11.89 22.11 49.84
N ARG A 290 11.06 21.32 50.53
CA ARG A 290 9.63 21.62 50.60
C ARG A 290 9.44 22.98 51.27
N ILE A 291 8.57 23.80 50.71
CA ILE A 291 8.29 25.18 51.14
C ILE A 291 6.77 25.39 51.26
N ALA A 292 6.36 26.51 51.87
CA ALA A 292 4.96 26.82 52.16
C ALA A 292 4.28 25.69 52.98
N GLY A 293 3.03 25.34 52.67
CA GLY A 293 2.28 24.28 53.36
C GLY A 293 2.88 22.88 53.25
N ALA A 294 3.91 22.68 52.39
CA ALA A 294 4.56 21.39 52.22
C ALA A 294 5.72 21.12 53.20
N VAL A 295 6.22 22.12 53.95
CA VAL A 295 7.45 22.03 54.78
C VAL A 295 7.45 20.82 55.72
N ASN A 296 6.30 20.52 56.33
CA ASN A 296 6.16 19.46 57.34
C ASN A 296 5.39 18.25 56.84
N LEU A 297 5.19 18.12 55.52
CA LEU A 297 4.48 16.99 54.95
C LEU A 297 5.44 15.89 54.51
N THR A 298 5.02 14.66 54.74
CA THR A 298 5.63 13.44 54.19
C THR A 298 4.92 13.08 52.89
N ALA A 299 5.65 12.56 51.90
CA ALA A 299 5.06 12.07 50.65
C ALA A 299 3.94 11.04 50.91
N GLY A 300 2.92 10.99 50.06
CA GLY A 300 1.77 10.09 50.23
C GLY A 300 0.68 10.69 51.11
N ALA A 301 0.34 10.01 52.21
CA ALA A 301 -0.89 10.25 52.98
C ALA A 301 -1.09 11.70 53.45
N ASP A 302 -0.03 12.42 53.81
CA ASP A 302 -0.15 13.83 54.25
C ASP A 302 -0.63 14.76 53.13
N PHE A 303 -0.46 14.35 51.87
CA PHE A 303 -0.93 15.06 50.69
C PHE A 303 -2.38 14.72 50.31
N ASP A 304 -2.97 13.65 50.86
CA ASP A 304 -4.31 13.19 50.47
C ASP A 304 -5.42 14.19 50.83
N LYS A 305 -5.17 15.05 51.82
CA LYS A 305 -6.08 16.14 52.17
C LYS A 305 -6.20 17.20 51.08
N PHE A 306 -5.27 17.23 50.13
CA PHE A 306 -5.32 18.18 49.02
C PHE A 306 -5.94 17.55 47.78
N LYS A 307 -6.98 18.19 47.24
CA LYS A 307 -7.79 17.68 46.14
C LYS A 307 -6.95 17.28 44.93
N MET A 308 -5.93 18.06 44.54
CA MET A 308 -5.10 17.72 43.38
C MET A 308 -4.23 16.47 43.55
N TYR A 309 -4.08 15.96 44.78
CA TYR A 309 -3.40 14.71 45.11
C TYR A 309 -4.38 13.62 45.54
N GLY A 310 -5.07 13.79 46.67
CA GLY A 310 -6.02 12.79 47.20
C GLY A 310 -7.35 12.69 46.47
N GLY A 311 -7.67 13.68 45.62
CA GLY A 311 -8.78 13.60 44.68
C GLY A 311 -8.45 12.80 43.41
N ARG A 312 -7.18 12.39 43.22
CA ARG A 312 -6.81 11.50 42.12
C ARG A 312 -7.36 10.10 42.35
N LYS A 313 -8.10 9.58 41.38
CA LYS A 313 -8.76 8.27 41.50
C LYS A 313 -8.78 7.53 40.18
N ARG A 314 -8.43 6.25 40.20
CA ARG A 314 -8.71 5.35 39.09
C ARG A 314 -10.22 5.26 38.84
N CYS A 315 -10.60 5.21 37.58
CA CYS A 315 -11.98 5.15 37.15
C CYS A 315 -12.11 4.42 35.80
N ASN A 316 -13.28 3.82 35.57
CA ASN A 316 -13.66 3.32 34.25
C ASN A 316 -14.42 4.38 33.47
N VAL A 317 -14.16 4.46 32.16
CA VAL A 317 -14.67 5.52 31.30
C VAL A 317 -15.16 4.93 29.98
N SER A 318 -16.41 5.20 29.61
CA SER A 318 -16.97 4.84 28.30
C SER A 318 -16.48 5.77 27.19
N ASP A 319 -16.60 5.34 25.93
CA ASP A 319 -16.12 6.11 24.76
C ASP A 319 -16.75 7.52 24.65
N ASP A 320 -17.96 7.74 25.19
CA ASP A 320 -18.59 9.06 25.24
C ASP A 320 -18.02 9.99 26.35
N GLY A 321 -17.10 9.48 27.17
CA GLY A 321 -16.48 10.20 28.28
C GLY A 321 -17.17 10.06 29.63
N THR A 322 -18.24 9.26 29.72
CA THR A 322 -18.93 9.03 31.00
C THR A 322 -18.07 8.18 31.92
N ILE A 323 -17.87 8.64 33.16
CA ILE A 323 -17.24 7.85 34.20
C ILE A 323 -18.26 6.84 34.74
N THR A 324 -18.00 5.55 34.58
CA THR A 324 -18.94 4.46 34.88
C THR A 324 -18.72 3.81 36.25
N ALA A 325 -17.50 3.89 36.78
CA ALA A 325 -17.11 3.38 38.09
C ALA A 325 -15.81 4.04 38.58
N TYR A 326 -15.63 4.14 39.88
CA TYR A 326 -14.35 4.48 40.51
C TYR A 326 -13.73 3.25 41.19
N TYR A 327 -12.41 3.25 41.34
CA TYR A 327 -11.71 2.19 42.07
C TYR A 327 -12.29 2.01 43.48
N GLY A 328 -12.73 0.78 43.76
CA GLY A 328 -13.46 0.42 44.99
C GLY A 328 -14.96 0.18 44.80
N ASP A 329 -15.54 0.62 43.67
CA ASP A 329 -16.92 0.31 43.32
C ASP A 329 -17.07 -1.14 42.81
N ASP A 330 -18.21 -1.78 43.06
CA ASP A 330 -18.46 -3.19 42.72
C ASP A 330 -18.34 -3.50 41.22
N ASN A 331 -18.63 -2.51 40.36
CA ASN A 331 -18.57 -2.63 38.90
C ASN A 331 -17.24 -2.12 38.31
N TYR A 332 -16.27 -1.71 39.13
CA TYR A 332 -14.96 -1.31 38.63
C TYR A 332 -14.18 -2.52 38.11
N ALA A 333 -13.56 -2.39 36.94
CA ALA A 333 -12.81 -3.45 36.30
C ALA A 333 -11.52 -2.93 35.65
N GLU A 334 -10.42 -3.66 35.81
CA GLU A 334 -9.10 -3.29 35.28
C GLU A 334 -8.90 -3.78 33.82
N ASP A 335 -9.71 -4.75 33.36
CA ASP A 335 -9.52 -5.48 32.10
C ASP A 335 -10.17 -4.83 30.87
N GLY A 336 -10.81 -3.68 31.04
CA GLY A 336 -11.51 -2.97 29.97
C GLY A 336 -13.00 -3.34 29.81
N SER A 337 -13.51 -4.33 30.54
CA SER A 337 -14.92 -4.79 30.41
C SER A 337 -15.95 -3.73 30.79
N ASN A 338 -15.59 -2.73 31.60
CA ASN A 338 -16.43 -1.59 31.95
C ASN A 338 -15.95 -0.25 31.33
N GLY A 339 -15.14 -0.31 30.25
CA GLY A 339 -14.56 0.86 29.59
C GLY A 339 -13.07 1.04 29.88
N GLN A 340 -12.50 2.16 29.43
CA GLN A 340 -11.08 2.44 29.59
C GLN A 340 -10.74 2.67 31.06
N VAL A 341 -9.61 2.14 31.52
CA VAL A 341 -9.09 2.40 32.86
C VAL A 341 -8.27 3.67 32.84
N MET A 342 -8.79 4.70 33.49
CA MET A 342 -8.22 6.04 33.53
C MET A 342 -7.98 6.46 34.98
N VAL A 343 -7.30 7.58 35.17
CA VAL A 343 -7.09 8.27 36.45
C VAL A 343 -7.69 9.66 36.32
N TYR A 344 -8.68 9.94 37.15
CA TYR A 344 -9.25 11.26 37.32
C TYR A 344 -8.23 12.18 37.96
N GLN A 345 -7.87 13.27 37.29
CA GLN A 345 -7.00 14.31 37.84
C GLN A 345 -7.79 15.60 38.01
N PRO A 346 -8.03 16.05 39.26
CA PRO A 346 -8.66 17.35 39.51
C PRO A 346 -7.77 18.51 39.09
N LYS A 347 -8.39 19.62 38.66
CA LYS A 347 -7.69 20.86 38.36
C LYS A 347 -6.93 21.43 39.54
N PHE A 348 -5.86 22.15 39.24
CA PHE A 348 -5.11 22.96 40.20
C PHE A 348 -4.47 24.15 39.52
N TYR A 349 -4.10 25.13 40.34
CA TYR A 349 -3.40 26.33 39.93
C TYR A 349 -1.92 26.21 40.31
N TYR A 350 -1.04 26.74 39.47
CA TYR A 350 0.40 26.69 39.66
C TYR A 350 1.01 28.09 39.63
N LEU A 351 2.19 28.22 40.23
CA LEU A 351 3.05 29.39 40.16
C LEU A 351 4.50 28.94 40.15
N VAL A 352 5.26 29.39 39.14
CA VAL A 352 6.72 29.20 39.09
C VAL A 352 7.39 30.53 39.37
N CYS A 353 8.17 30.59 40.45
CA CYS A 353 8.97 31.75 40.80
C CYS A 353 10.44 31.43 40.55
N PRO A 354 11.03 31.85 39.42
CA PRO A 354 12.46 31.70 39.20
C PRO A 354 13.21 32.59 40.21
N VAL A 355 14.16 32.01 40.94
CA VAL A 355 14.95 32.70 41.97
C VAL A 355 16.33 33.06 41.42
N VAL A 356 16.95 32.13 40.70
CA VAL A 356 18.24 32.34 40.03
C VAL A 356 18.17 31.68 38.66
N TYR A 357 18.51 32.42 37.63
CA TYR A 357 18.52 31.96 36.26
C TYR A 357 19.49 32.80 35.44
N ASP A 358 20.06 32.21 34.39
CA ASP A 358 21.00 32.87 33.47
C ASP A 358 20.57 32.64 32.01
N PRO A 359 20.85 33.57 31.10
CA PRO A 359 20.52 33.42 29.68
C PRO A 359 21.17 32.16 29.08
N ILE A 360 20.49 31.54 28.11
CA ILE A 360 21.07 30.43 27.34
C ILE A 360 21.98 31.02 26.26
N ASP A 361 23.30 30.82 26.38
CA ASP A 361 24.31 31.47 25.53
C ASP A 361 24.12 31.22 24.02
N THR A 362 23.72 30.00 23.64
CA THR A 362 23.63 29.57 22.23
C THR A 362 22.19 29.54 21.71
N GLY A 363 21.25 30.19 22.39
CA GLY A 363 19.83 30.06 22.07
C GLY A 363 18.96 31.17 22.64
N ILE A 364 17.74 30.83 22.98
CA ILE A 364 16.77 31.75 23.58
C ILE A 364 16.34 31.23 24.95
N GLY A 365 15.82 32.10 25.80
CA GLY A 365 15.36 31.76 27.14
C GLY A 365 16.49 31.64 28.16
N TYR A 366 16.21 30.95 29.26
CA TYR A 366 17.08 30.91 30.43
C TYR A 366 17.28 29.49 30.97
N HIS A 367 18.46 29.24 31.54
CA HIS A 367 18.72 28.11 32.43
C HIS A 367 18.17 28.42 33.82
N LEU A 368 17.24 27.62 34.33
CA LEU A 368 16.86 27.71 35.75
C LEU A 368 17.95 27.11 36.63
N ARG A 369 18.56 27.96 37.46
CA ARG A 369 19.53 27.52 38.48
C ARG A 369 18.88 27.29 39.83
N LYS A 370 17.81 28.04 40.10
CA LYS A 370 16.99 27.92 41.31
C LYS A 370 15.58 28.42 41.04
N ALA A 371 14.58 27.65 41.40
CA ALA A 371 13.18 28.04 41.25
C ALA A 371 12.34 27.51 42.42
N ASN A 372 11.29 28.26 42.77
CA ASN A 372 10.25 27.81 43.67
C ASN A 372 9.02 27.45 42.84
N TYR A 373 8.59 26.21 42.93
CA TYR A 373 7.37 25.71 42.28
C TYR A 373 6.27 25.62 43.32
N TYR A 374 5.10 26.17 43.01
CA TYR A 374 3.95 26.14 43.89
C TYR A 374 2.72 25.60 43.17
N VAL A 375 1.86 24.93 43.93
CA VAL A 375 0.53 24.52 43.53
C VAL A 375 -0.50 24.89 44.58
N SER A 376 -1.72 25.16 44.14
CA SER A 376 -2.86 25.54 44.96
C SER A 376 -4.14 24.95 44.36
N GLU A 377 -5.06 24.51 45.21
CA GLU A 377 -6.39 24.08 44.77
C GLU A 377 -7.25 25.25 44.29
N LYS A 378 -7.01 26.43 44.85
CA LYS A 378 -7.84 27.63 44.65
C LYS A 378 -7.12 28.61 43.75
N ALA A 379 -7.91 29.37 42.98
CA ALA A 379 -7.43 30.54 42.27
C ALA A 379 -6.90 31.57 43.28
N ARG A 380 -5.68 32.04 43.05
CA ARG A 380 -4.96 32.96 43.95
C ARG A 380 -4.22 34.01 43.12
N ALA A 381 -3.98 35.17 43.72
CA ALA A 381 -3.19 36.21 43.06
C ALA A 381 -1.81 35.68 42.67
N GLY A 382 -1.44 35.84 41.40
CA GLY A 382 -0.19 35.35 40.83
C GLY A 382 -0.20 33.89 40.36
N PHE A 383 -1.15 33.06 40.80
CA PHE A 383 -1.29 31.68 40.33
C PHE A 383 -2.11 31.63 39.03
N ARG A 384 -1.77 30.68 38.16
CA ARG A 384 -2.48 30.42 36.89
C ARG A 384 -3.02 29.00 36.88
N LEU A 385 -4.13 28.76 36.22
CA LEU A 385 -4.61 27.40 36.01
C LEU A 385 -3.55 26.64 35.18
N HIS A 386 -3.23 25.39 35.56
CA HIS A 386 -2.26 24.62 34.80
C HIS A 386 -2.77 24.38 33.36
N PRO A 387 -1.94 24.52 32.31
CA PRO A 387 -2.40 24.45 30.91
C PRO A 387 -3.12 23.16 30.51
N ALA A 388 -2.94 22.08 31.27
CA ALA A 388 -3.62 20.80 31.06
C ALA A 388 -5.15 20.88 31.30
N PHE A 389 -5.64 21.91 31.99
CA PHE A 389 -7.06 22.07 32.35
C PHE A 389 -7.78 23.11 31.49
N TYR A 390 -7.45 23.14 30.20
CA TYR A 390 -8.21 23.88 29.21
C TYR A 390 -8.73 22.91 28.14
N ASP A 391 -9.99 23.08 27.74
CA ASP A 391 -10.55 22.33 26.61
C ASP A 391 -10.08 22.93 25.26
N ALA A 392 -10.48 22.29 24.15
CA ALA A 392 -10.14 22.75 22.81
C ALA A 392 -10.64 24.16 22.46
N ASN A 393 -11.60 24.70 23.23
CA ASN A 393 -12.13 26.06 23.05
C ASN A 393 -11.49 27.08 24.00
N GLY A 394 -10.54 26.66 24.85
CA GLY A 394 -9.89 27.50 25.84
C GLY A 394 -10.71 27.73 27.12
N ASN A 395 -11.74 26.91 27.37
CA ASN A 395 -12.51 26.98 28.61
C ASN A 395 -11.83 26.18 29.73
N GLU A 396 -11.95 26.65 30.97
CA GLU A 396 -11.40 25.95 32.13
C GLU A 396 -12.11 24.61 32.37
N LEU A 397 -11.32 23.57 32.65
CA LEU A 397 -11.80 22.24 32.98
C LEU A 397 -11.63 21.94 34.47
N ASP A 398 -12.61 21.26 35.07
CA ASP A 398 -12.51 20.80 36.45
C ASP A 398 -11.62 19.57 36.62
N TYR A 399 -11.44 18.80 35.54
CA TYR A 399 -10.62 17.59 35.53
C TYR A 399 -10.18 17.20 34.12
N ILE A 400 -9.20 16.31 34.07
CA ILE A 400 -8.84 15.50 32.90
C ILE A 400 -8.73 14.04 33.34
N LEU A 401 -8.71 13.12 32.37
CA LEU A 401 -8.55 11.70 32.62
C LEU A 401 -7.30 11.19 31.90
N ILE A 402 -6.43 10.51 32.63
CA ILE A 402 -5.13 10.03 32.14
C ILE A 402 -5.16 8.51 32.14
N GLY A 403 -4.75 7.84 31.08
CA GLY A 403 -4.73 6.38 31.01
C GLY A 403 -3.96 5.83 32.19
N ALA A 404 -4.59 4.98 33.01
CA ALA A 404 -3.92 4.34 34.14
C ALA A 404 -2.75 3.47 33.65
N TYR A 405 -2.85 2.93 32.44
CA TYR A 405 -1.87 2.04 31.84
C TYR A 405 -1.31 2.58 30.54
N GLU A 406 -0.16 2.03 30.17
CA GLU A 406 0.46 2.23 28.87
C GLU A 406 -0.44 1.63 27.78
N GLY A 407 -0.47 2.26 26.62
CA GLY A 407 -1.56 2.03 25.70
C GLY A 407 -1.48 0.70 24.95
N SER A 408 -2.64 0.06 24.80
CA SER A 408 -2.85 -1.13 23.95
C SER A 408 -3.83 -0.81 22.81
N ILE A 409 -4.23 -1.81 22.03
CA ILE A 409 -5.12 -1.63 20.87
C ILE A 409 -6.34 -2.53 21.03
N TYR A 410 -7.51 -1.99 20.67
CA TYR A 410 -8.74 -2.74 20.45
C TYR A 410 -8.96 -2.85 18.96
N ASP A 411 -8.91 -4.06 18.45
CA ASP A 411 -9.23 -4.40 17.07
C ASP A 411 -10.75 -4.31 16.91
N THR A 412 -11.18 -3.27 16.21
CA THR A 412 -12.62 -3.00 16.04
C THR A 412 -13.26 -4.06 15.16
N SER A 413 -12.53 -4.60 14.19
CA SER A 413 -13.04 -5.59 13.24
C SER A 413 -13.27 -6.95 13.89
N GLU A 414 -12.39 -7.35 14.81
CA GLU A 414 -12.48 -8.59 15.59
C GLU A 414 -13.24 -8.42 16.91
N SER A 415 -13.58 -7.19 17.28
CA SER A 415 -14.24 -6.85 18.56
C SER A 415 -13.48 -7.38 19.78
N ALA A 416 -12.15 -7.23 19.76
CA ALA A 416 -11.26 -7.79 20.78
C ALA A 416 -10.06 -6.89 21.07
N TYR A 417 -9.54 -6.96 22.29
CA TYR A 417 -8.25 -6.35 22.63
C TYR A 417 -7.09 -7.18 22.10
N LEU A 418 -6.08 -6.50 21.57
CA LEU A 418 -4.78 -7.07 21.27
C LEU A 418 -4.01 -7.20 22.59
N LEU A 419 -3.76 -8.45 23.02
CA LEU A 419 -3.25 -8.74 24.36
C LEU A 419 -1.72 -8.83 24.40
N LEU A 420 -1.09 -9.17 23.29
CA LEU A 420 0.34 -9.52 23.21
C LEU A 420 1.07 -8.72 22.12
N ASP A 421 0.61 -7.50 21.83
CA ASP A 421 1.19 -6.61 20.80
C ASP A 421 1.16 -7.25 19.40
N GLU A 422 0.05 -7.91 19.08
CA GLU A 422 -0.28 -8.47 17.78
C GLU A 422 -0.18 -7.35 16.74
N GLN A 423 0.79 -7.43 15.84
CA GLN A 423 1.16 -6.34 14.94
C GLN A 423 0.18 -6.18 13.75
N VAL A 424 -1.12 -6.07 14.02
CA VAL A 424 -2.23 -6.12 13.06
C VAL A 424 -3.08 -4.84 13.02
N MET A 425 -2.58 -3.76 13.62
CA MET A 425 -3.27 -2.46 13.74
C MET A 425 -3.79 -1.89 12.41
N THR A 426 -5.04 -1.45 12.42
CA THR A 426 -5.73 -0.67 11.39
C THR A 426 -6.06 0.74 11.89
N VAL A 427 -5.23 1.73 11.52
CA VAL A 427 -5.26 3.10 12.08
C VAL A 427 -6.61 3.81 12.01
N GLY A 428 -7.39 3.61 10.93
CA GLY A 428 -8.67 4.30 10.73
C GLY A 428 -9.88 3.64 11.40
N GLU A 429 -9.69 2.50 12.07
CA GLU A 429 -10.78 1.68 12.61
C GLU A 429 -10.52 1.28 14.07
N ASP A 430 -9.28 0.90 14.38
CA ASP A 430 -8.90 0.42 15.71
C ASP A 430 -8.80 1.56 16.73
N LYS A 431 -9.00 1.21 18.00
CA LYS A 431 -9.03 2.18 19.10
C LYS A 431 -7.82 2.01 20.00
N PHE A 432 -7.16 3.11 20.35
CA PHE A 432 -6.08 3.09 21.33
C PHE A 432 -6.65 2.97 22.75
N CYS A 433 -6.09 2.13 23.61
CA CYS A 433 -6.72 1.70 24.87
C CYS A 433 -5.83 1.93 26.09
N SER A 434 -6.42 1.92 27.29
CA SER A 434 -5.73 1.83 28.57
C SER A 434 -6.42 0.76 29.43
N ILE A 435 -5.82 -0.43 29.52
CA ILE A 435 -6.34 -1.58 30.30
C ILE A 435 -5.17 -2.37 30.93
N ALA A 436 -5.46 -3.16 31.95
CA ALA A 436 -4.52 -4.05 32.61
C ALA A 436 -4.38 -5.41 31.90
N GLY A 437 -3.30 -6.13 32.20
CA GLY A 437 -3.10 -7.52 31.78
C GLY A 437 -2.65 -7.69 30.33
N VAL A 438 -2.28 -6.61 29.65
CA VAL A 438 -1.92 -6.62 28.22
C VAL A 438 -0.52 -6.07 28.00
N LYS A 439 0.09 -6.47 26.89
CA LYS A 439 1.35 -5.92 26.45
C LYS A 439 1.11 -4.54 25.80
N PRO A 440 1.86 -3.50 26.17
CA PRO A 440 1.75 -2.20 25.51
C PRO A 440 1.99 -2.32 24.00
N ALA A 441 1.15 -1.66 23.21
CA ALA A 441 1.26 -1.67 21.76
C ALA A 441 2.55 -0.99 21.29
N SER A 442 3.19 -1.58 20.28
CA SER A 442 4.44 -1.09 19.72
C SER A 442 4.46 -1.02 18.20
N GLY A 443 5.42 -0.27 17.66
CA GLY A 443 5.66 -0.16 16.23
C GLY A 443 6.75 -1.10 15.72
N LEU A 444 6.74 -2.38 16.13
CA LEU A 444 7.74 -3.38 15.70
C LEU A 444 7.68 -3.63 14.18
N THR A 445 6.52 -4.04 13.68
CA THR A 445 6.25 -4.21 12.24
C THR A 445 5.09 -3.35 11.75
N GLN A 446 4.16 -2.97 12.64
CA GLN A 446 3.03 -2.12 12.29
C GLN A 446 3.39 -0.64 12.32
N ASN A 447 2.62 0.19 11.61
CA ASN A 447 2.90 1.61 11.44
C ASN A 447 2.47 2.46 12.66
N LEU A 448 2.82 2.03 13.87
CA LEU A 448 2.50 2.73 15.12
C LEU A 448 3.41 3.95 15.29
N THR A 449 3.07 5.04 14.61
CA THR A 449 3.73 6.34 14.71
C THR A 449 2.93 7.25 15.64
N ARG A 450 3.58 8.29 16.18
CA ARG A 450 2.94 9.32 17.01
C ARG A 450 1.59 9.83 16.46
N PRO A 451 1.47 10.28 15.19
CA PRO A 451 0.17 10.72 14.65
C PRO A 451 -0.84 9.60 14.48
N ASN A 452 -0.42 8.35 14.22
CA ASN A 452 -1.35 7.24 14.07
C ASN A 452 -1.95 6.81 15.42
N ILE A 453 -1.21 6.96 16.52
CA ILE A 453 -1.76 6.75 17.86
C ILE A 453 -2.80 7.82 18.19
N GLU A 454 -2.55 9.08 17.84
CA GLU A 454 -3.56 10.15 17.98
C GLU A 454 -4.84 9.84 17.19
N THR A 455 -4.72 9.40 15.93
CA THR A 455 -5.89 8.96 15.14
C THR A 455 -6.65 7.83 15.83
N MET A 456 -5.95 6.81 16.33
CA MET A 456 -6.60 5.70 17.04
C MET A 456 -7.21 6.11 18.38
N ALA A 457 -6.67 7.13 19.06
CA ALA A 457 -7.33 7.73 20.22
C ALA A 457 -8.64 8.40 19.78
N GLN A 458 -8.60 9.21 18.71
CA GLN A 458 -9.76 9.90 18.15
C GLN A 458 -10.85 8.96 17.60
N ASN A 459 -10.51 7.71 17.23
CA ASN A 459 -11.50 6.69 16.87
C ASN A 459 -12.45 6.33 18.04
N ARG A 460 -12.12 6.70 19.29
CA ARG A 460 -13.05 6.64 20.43
C ARG A 460 -13.99 7.85 20.51
N GLY A 461 -13.55 9.00 20.03
CA GLY A 461 -14.27 10.27 20.08
C GLY A 461 -13.31 11.46 20.08
N SER A 462 -13.81 12.66 19.77
CA SER A 462 -12.99 13.86 19.57
C SER A 462 -12.21 14.35 20.79
N ASN A 463 -12.60 13.91 21.99
CA ASN A 463 -12.00 14.29 23.26
C ASN A 463 -10.91 13.31 23.73
N TRP A 464 -10.68 12.24 22.96
CA TRP A 464 -9.65 11.25 23.23
C TRP A 464 -8.40 11.58 22.44
N HIS A 465 -7.27 11.64 23.15
CA HIS A 465 -5.98 12.02 22.58
C HIS A 465 -4.86 11.09 23.05
N LEU A 466 -3.75 11.11 22.34
CA LEU A 466 -2.47 10.72 22.88
C LEU A 466 -2.01 11.75 23.93
N GLU A 467 -1.34 11.27 24.98
CA GLU A 467 -0.76 12.12 26.02
C GLU A 467 0.07 13.27 25.42
N ASN A 468 -0.16 14.47 25.95
CA ASN A 468 0.50 15.70 25.52
C ASN A 468 1.42 16.26 26.61
N SER A 469 2.27 17.21 26.22
CA SER A 469 3.29 17.81 27.08
C SER A 469 2.74 18.62 28.24
N LYS A 470 1.52 19.15 28.12
CA LYS A 470 0.82 19.83 29.22
C LYS A 470 0.48 18.81 30.32
N ILE A 471 -0.03 17.63 29.96
CA ILE A 471 -0.35 16.55 30.92
C ILE A 471 0.93 15.95 31.51
N ALA A 472 1.94 15.66 30.69
CA ALA A 472 3.23 15.15 31.18
C ALA A 472 3.89 16.12 32.18
N SER A 473 3.87 17.43 31.89
CA SER A 473 4.45 18.44 32.79
C SER A 473 3.65 18.63 34.08
N MET A 474 2.34 18.41 34.02
CA MET A 474 1.47 18.42 35.19
C MET A 474 1.83 17.27 36.15
N GLU A 475 1.99 16.04 35.63
CA GLU A 475 2.42 14.88 36.41
C GLU A 475 3.79 15.12 37.06
N GLN A 476 4.74 15.63 36.28
CA GLN A 476 6.07 15.99 36.75
C GLN A 476 6.04 17.02 37.90
N LEU A 477 5.22 18.08 37.77
CA LEU A 477 5.09 19.13 38.78
C LEU A 477 4.50 18.60 40.10
N LEU A 478 3.39 17.87 40.02
CA LEU A 478 2.74 17.30 41.19
C LEU A 478 3.66 16.28 41.88
N CYS A 479 4.24 15.35 41.11
CA CYS A 479 5.09 14.30 41.65
C CYS A 479 6.34 14.87 42.33
N MET A 480 7.01 15.88 41.77
CA MET A 480 8.21 16.44 42.41
C MET A 480 7.91 17.15 43.74
N ILE A 481 6.78 17.87 43.84
CA ILE A 481 6.38 18.53 45.08
C ILE A 481 6.01 17.48 46.14
N GLU A 482 5.23 16.47 45.76
CA GLU A 482 4.82 15.40 46.66
C GLU A 482 6.01 14.60 47.16
N MET A 483 6.88 14.14 46.26
CA MET A 483 8.07 13.34 46.60
C MET A 483 9.17 14.18 47.25
N GLY A 484 9.13 15.50 47.07
CA GLY A 484 10.15 16.42 47.59
C GLY A 484 11.50 16.30 46.86
N THR A 485 11.51 15.71 45.67
CA THR A 485 12.70 15.47 44.84
C THR A 485 12.26 15.31 43.38
N MET A 486 13.17 15.56 42.44
CA MET A 486 12.94 15.24 41.03
C MET A 486 13.44 13.84 40.63
N ASN A 487 14.20 13.16 41.48
CA ASN A 487 14.63 11.79 41.23
C ASN A 487 13.54 10.79 41.66
N PHE A 488 12.58 10.55 40.78
CA PHE A 488 11.43 9.68 41.05
C PHE A 488 11.82 8.20 41.21
N GLN A 489 12.87 7.77 40.50
CA GLN A 489 13.39 6.40 40.64
C GLN A 489 13.84 6.09 42.08
N THR A 490 14.42 7.09 42.77
CA THR A 490 14.82 6.95 44.17
C THR A 490 13.62 7.06 45.12
N ALA A 491 12.66 7.94 44.83
CA ALA A 491 11.53 8.21 45.71
C ALA A 491 10.45 7.13 45.68
N ILE A 492 10.20 6.51 44.52
CA ILE A 492 9.10 5.57 44.29
C ILE A 492 9.62 4.16 43.97
N GLY A 493 10.64 4.07 43.12
CA GLY A 493 11.24 2.81 42.64
C GLY A 493 11.74 2.98 41.20
N GLN A 494 12.67 2.15 40.75
CA GLN A 494 13.28 2.34 39.42
C GLN A 494 12.28 2.14 38.27
N GLY A 495 11.20 1.38 38.48
CA GLY A 495 10.28 0.98 37.43
C GLY A 495 10.84 -0.18 36.59
N VAL A 496 10.16 -0.54 35.50
CA VAL A 496 10.63 -1.58 34.58
C VAL A 496 11.71 -0.99 33.67
N VAL A 497 12.99 -1.09 34.04
CA VAL A 497 14.11 -0.47 33.30
C VAL A 497 15.32 -1.42 33.12
N SER A 498 15.22 -2.63 33.66
CA SER A 498 16.28 -3.66 33.68
C SER A 498 15.79 -5.04 33.20
N ILE A 499 14.80 -5.08 32.31
CA ILE A 499 14.45 -6.29 31.58
C ILE A 499 15.47 -6.50 30.45
N SER A 500 16.04 -7.70 30.37
CA SER A 500 16.98 -8.04 29.31
C SER A 500 16.33 -7.95 27.94
N ASP A 501 16.95 -7.14 27.09
CA ASP A 501 16.50 -6.92 25.72
C ASP A 501 16.82 -8.10 24.79
N ASN A 502 15.98 -8.33 23.78
CA ASN A 502 16.19 -9.36 22.76
C ASN A 502 16.44 -8.79 21.35
N SER A 503 16.24 -7.48 21.12
CA SER A 503 16.22 -6.83 19.80
C SER A 503 15.13 -7.28 18.80
N SER A 504 14.54 -8.48 18.94
CA SER A 504 13.62 -9.05 17.94
C SER A 504 12.14 -8.75 18.18
N TYR A 505 11.73 -8.48 19.42
CA TYR A 505 10.34 -8.26 19.80
C TYR A 505 10.21 -7.25 20.93
N ASN A 506 8.99 -6.76 21.16
CA ASN A 506 8.65 -5.92 22.28
C ASN A 506 8.88 -6.69 23.60
N CYS A 507 9.77 -6.20 24.47
CA CYS A 507 10.09 -6.85 25.75
C CYS A 507 9.42 -6.16 26.94
N ALA A 508 8.47 -5.25 26.69
CA ALA A 508 7.66 -4.65 27.74
C ALA A 508 6.93 -5.73 28.54
N SER A 509 6.85 -5.48 29.84
CA SER A 509 6.01 -6.22 30.76
C SER A 509 4.54 -5.89 30.55
N LEU A 510 3.67 -6.81 30.96
CA LEU A 510 2.23 -6.60 30.93
C LEU A 510 1.84 -5.46 31.87
N THR A 511 0.90 -4.62 31.44
CA THR A 511 0.30 -3.58 32.26
C THR A 511 -0.52 -4.18 33.41
N GLY A 512 -0.85 -3.38 34.43
CA GLY A 512 -1.74 -3.80 35.52
C GLY A 512 -1.05 -4.35 36.75
N SER A 513 0.28 -4.36 36.78
CA SER A 513 1.06 -4.84 37.93
C SER A 513 0.81 -4.02 39.21
N THR A 514 0.37 -2.78 39.05
CA THR A 514 0.02 -1.85 40.14
C THR A 514 -1.48 -1.79 40.42
N ALA A 515 -2.30 -2.71 39.86
CA ALA A 515 -3.73 -2.84 40.17
C ALA A 515 -4.01 -2.81 41.69
N SER A 516 -3.22 -3.58 42.45
CA SER A 516 -3.36 -3.68 43.91
C SER A 516 -3.03 -2.39 44.68
N LEU A 517 -2.31 -1.44 44.07
CA LEU A 517 -2.03 -0.14 44.69
C LEU A 517 -3.21 0.84 44.55
N GLY A 518 -4.14 0.58 43.63
CA GLY A 518 -5.29 1.44 43.37
C GLY A 518 -4.89 2.88 43.05
N ASN A 519 -5.30 3.81 43.91
CA ASN A 519 -5.00 5.25 43.78
C ASN A 519 -3.65 5.66 44.39
N GLY A 520 -2.91 4.70 44.94
CA GLY A 520 -1.67 4.95 45.66
C GLY A 520 -0.46 5.22 44.76
N THR A 521 0.63 5.63 45.40
CA THR A 521 1.96 5.75 44.80
C THR A 521 2.84 4.64 45.37
N GLY A 522 3.62 3.97 44.53
CA GLY A 522 4.56 2.94 44.98
C GLY A 522 5.00 1.99 43.88
N ARG A 523 5.67 0.91 44.29
CA ARG A 523 6.14 -0.16 43.42
C ARG A 523 5.24 -1.38 43.54
N ALA A 524 4.97 -2.03 42.41
CA ALA A 524 4.30 -3.33 42.41
C ALA A 524 5.10 -4.36 43.21
N THR A 525 4.40 -5.31 43.82
CA THR A 525 5.06 -6.44 44.51
C THR A 525 5.70 -7.37 43.49
N GLU A 526 5.03 -7.57 42.36
CA GLU A 526 5.50 -8.37 41.24
C GLU A 526 4.98 -7.80 39.92
N THR A 527 5.68 -8.11 38.84
CA THR A 527 5.30 -7.75 37.48
C THR A 527 5.47 -8.95 36.57
N ILE A 528 4.47 -9.20 35.73
CA ILE A 528 4.54 -10.27 34.73
C ILE A 528 5.20 -9.73 33.47
N ASN A 529 6.37 -10.27 33.14
CA ASN A 529 7.05 -10.01 31.88
C ASN A 529 6.82 -11.18 30.92
N GLU A 530 6.34 -10.89 29.71
CA GLU A 530 6.14 -11.87 28.65
C GLU A 530 7.16 -11.63 27.54
N LYS A 531 7.91 -12.67 27.16
CA LYS A 531 8.92 -12.60 26.10
C LYS A 531 8.86 -13.83 25.22
N GLY A 532 8.41 -13.65 23.98
CA GLY A 532 8.38 -14.71 22.97
C GLY A 532 7.55 -15.92 23.41
N GLY A 533 6.44 -15.68 24.11
CA GLY A 533 5.55 -16.72 24.64
C GLY A 533 5.95 -17.28 26.01
N VAL A 534 7.03 -16.79 26.62
CA VAL A 534 7.44 -17.20 27.97
C VAL A 534 7.12 -16.09 28.97
N GLN A 535 6.31 -16.40 29.98
CA GLN A 535 6.02 -15.50 31.08
C GLN A 535 6.98 -15.72 32.25
N THR A 536 7.41 -14.62 32.86
CA THR A 536 8.25 -14.59 34.05
C THR A 536 7.68 -13.61 35.06
N THR A 537 7.68 -14.00 36.33
CA THR A 537 7.31 -13.12 37.44
C THR A 537 8.55 -12.42 37.96
N GLU A 538 8.63 -11.11 37.76
CA GLU A 538 9.73 -10.29 38.21
C GLU A 538 9.36 -9.59 39.52
N THR A 539 10.25 -9.63 40.50
CA THR A 539 10.04 -9.03 41.84
C THR A 539 11.12 -8.03 42.23
N ALA A 540 12.18 -7.92 41.41
CA ALA A 540 13.29 -7.02 41.67
C ALA A 540 12.92 -5.56 41.36
N ASP A 541 13.52 -4.63 42.11
CA ASP A 541 13.55 -3.22 41.71
C ASP A 541 14.30 -3.09 40.38
N GLY A 542 13.83 -2.20 39.51
CA GLY A 542 14.31 -2.12 38.13
C GLY A 542 13.59 -3.09 37.17
N LYS A 543 12.72 -3.99 37.67
CA LYS A 543 11.93 -4.91 36.82
C LYS A 543 10.44 -4.95 37.16
N THR A 544 10.05 -4.27 38.22
CA THR A 544 8.66 -4.16 38.66
C THR A 544 8.09 -2.80 38.29
N SER A 545 6.81 -2.78 37.89
CA SER A 545 6.10 -1.56 37.57
C SER A 545 5.96 -0.66 38.79
N VAL A 546 5.86 0.63 38.53
CA VAL A 546 5.66 1.67 39.54
C VAL A 546 4.39 2.43 39.22
N SER A 547 3.75 2.99 40.23
CA SER A 547 2.63 3.88 40.04
C SER A 547 2.84 5.19 40.79
N TYR A 548 2.45 6.29 40.15
CA TYR A 548 2.24 7.57 40.80
C TYR A 548 0.73 7.86 40.81
N ARG A 549 0.14 7.87 42.01
CA ARG A 549 -1.27 8.21 42.24
C ARG A 549 -2.25 7.49 41.29
N GLY A 550 -2.00 6.20 41.03
CA GLY A 550 -2.81 5.35 40.17
C GLY A 550 -2.40 5.29 38.69
N VAL A 551 -1.53 6.19 38.22
CA VAL A 551 -0.95 6.09 36.87
C VAL A 551 0.25 5.15 36.92
N GLU A 552 0.24 4.07 36.15
CA GLU A 552 1.29 3.06 36.11
C GLU A 552 2.35 3.40 35.06
N ASN A 553 3.63 3.25 35.41
CA ASN A 553 4.79 3.39 34.53
C ASN A 553 4.85 4.74 33.78
N ASP A 554 4.79 5.87 34.50
CA ASP A 554 5.13 7.18 33.92
C ASP A 554 6.56 7.22 33.33
N TRP A 555 7.41 6.31 33.80
CA TRP A 555 8.71 6.02 33.21
C TRP A 555 8.97 4.51 33.13
N GLY A 556 9.95 4.14 32.32
CA GLY A 556 10.29 2.75 32.05
C GLY A 556 9.20 2.01 31.26
N ASN A 557 9.33 0.69 31.26
CA ASN A 557 8.58 -0.30 30.50
C ASN A 557 8.63 -0.03 28.98
N ILE A 558 7.87 0.93 28.44
CA ILE A 558 7.99 1.36 27.04
C ILE A 558 8.11 2.88 26.93
N TRP A 559 8.82 3.39 25.92
CA TRP A 559 8.84 4.84 25.65
C TRP A 559 7.43 5.32 25.27
N LYS A 560 7.01 6.45 25.82
CA LYS A 560 5.74 7.08 25.45
C LYS A 560 6.00 8.16 24.42
N PHE A 561 5.34 8.08 23.27
CA PHE A 561 5.18 9.25 22.41
C PHE A 561 4.35 10.30 23.15
N ILE A 562 4.80 11.55 23.09
CA ILE A 562 4.02 12.69 23.56
C ILE A 562 3.65 13.51 22.32
N ILE A 563 2.35 13.67 22.04
CA ILE A 563 1.82 14.17 20.76
C ILE A 563 2.34 15.57 20.40
N ASP A 564 2.67 16.36 21.41
CA ASP A 564 3.44 17.59 21.34
C ASP A 564 4.54 17.57 22.44
N PRO A 565 5.56 18.46 22.42
CA PRO A 565 5.86 19.45 21.40
C PRO A 565 6.44 18.86 20.10
N ASN A 566 6.47 19.70 19.07
CA ASN A 566 7.41 19.58 17.97
C ASN A 566 8.69 20.33 18.34
N ILE A 567 9.85 19.69 18.24
CA ILE A 567 11.13 20.35 18.49
C ILE A 567 11.65 20.89 17.16
N TRP A 568 11.95 22.18 17.09
CA TRP A 568 12.44 22.80 15.86
C TRP A 568 13.77 23.52 16.08
N GLY A 569 14.70 23.36 15.14
CA GLY A 569 15.95 24.13 15.13
C GLY A 569 16.38 24.52 13.71
N ASN A 570 17.27 25.50 13.63
CA ASN A 570 17.82 26.04 12.37
C ASN A 570 19.33 25.79 12.22
N GLY A 571 19.89 24.86 13.00
CA GLY A 571 21.32 24.56 13.07
C GLY A 571 22.13 25.46 14.01
N ALA A 572 21.57 26.61 14.44
CA ALA A 572 22.22 27.55 15.36
C ALA A 572 21.58 27.58 16.77
N MET A 573 20.43 26.94 16.97
CA MET A 573 19.65 26.94 18.22
C MET A 573 19.94 25.74 19.13
N GLY A 574 21.16 25.19 19.09
CA GLY A 574 21.51 23.99 19.86
C GLY A 574 20.60 22.80 19.54
N GLY A 575 19.92 22.26 20.55
CA GLY A 575 18.96 21.16 20.39
C GLY A 575 17.58 21.57 19.85
N GLY A 576 17.35 22.87 19.64
CA GLY A 576 16.10 23.44 19.13
C GLY A 576 15.18 24.00 20.22
N GLU A 577 14.10 24.65 19.80
CA GLU A 577 13.02 25.14 20.65
C GLU A 577 11.83 24.16 20.61
N PRO A 578 11.22 23.82 21.76
CA PRO A 578 9.95 23.09 21.79
C PRO A 578 8.77 23.98 21.39
N PHE A 579 7.90 23.47 20.51
CA PHE A 579 6.63 24.09 20.13
C PHE A 579 5.46 23.20 20.55
N TYR A 580 4.63 23.65 21.49
CA TYR A 580 3.47 22.92 22.00
C TYR A 580 2.16 23.35 21.32
N CYS A 581 1.17 22.47 21.28
CA CYS A 581 -0.13 22.72 20.66
C CYS A 581 -1.09 23.38 21.67
N ASP A 582 -1.81 24.41 21.25
CA ASP A 582 -2.68 25.17 22.15
C ASP A 582 -4.10 24.61 22.25
N ASP A 583 -4.62 24.02 21.17
CA ASP A 583 -6.05 23.77 20.93
C ASP A 583 -6.39 22.30 20.56
N PHE A 584 -5.50 21.35 20.84
CA PHE A 584 -5.63 19.91 20.49
C PHE A 584 -5.72 19.59 18.99
N ASN A 585 -5.60 20.58 18.09
CA ASN A 585 -5.49 20.34 16.65
C ASN A 585 -4.03 20.00 16.28
N PHE A 586 -3.61 18.81 16.68
CA PHE A 586 -2.22 18.37 16.55
C PHE A 586 -1.76 18.27 15.08
N ALA A 587 -0.56 18.79 14.82
CA ALA A 587 0.07 18.76 13.51
C ALA A 587 1.58 18.56 13.66
N GLU A 588 2.11 17.63 12.90
CA GLU A 588 3.54 17.31 12.87
C GLU A 588 4.34 18.38 12.11
N ASN A 589 5.61 18.56 12.46
CA ASN A 589 6.53 19.51 11.82
C ASN A 589 5.99 20.97 11.73
N LYS A 590 5.26 21.41 12.75
CA LYS A 590 4.64 22.73 12.82
C LYS A 590 5.21 23.56 13.97
N LYS A 591 5.39 24.86 13.72
CA LYS A 591 5.91 25.87 14.68
C LYS A 591 5.19 27.22 14.60
N THR A 592 4.03 27.25 13.94
CA THR A 592 3.23 28.44 13.66
C THR A 592 1.78 28.21 14.05
N ASP A 593 0.95 29.26 14.02
CA ASP A 593 -0.49 29.22 14.29
C ASP A 593 -0.82 28.73 15.71
N ASN A 594 -1.42 27.55 15.83
CA ASN A 594 -1.77 26.88 17.09
C ASN A 594 -0.58 26.21 17.79
N TYR A 595 0.60 26.17 17.16
CA TYR A 595 1.84 25.72 17.80
C TYR A 595 2.61 26.91 18.37
N LYS A 596 2.73 26.98 19.69
CA LYS A 596 3.38 28.07 20.43
C LYS A 596 4.79 27.65 20.86
N GLY A 597 5.77 28.51 20.60
CA GLY A 597 7.15 28.30 21.06
C GLY A 597 7.23 28.40 22.58
N ALA A 598 7.99 27.50 23.20
CA ALA A 598 8.24 27.53 24.63
C ALA A 598 9.09 28.75 25.05
N GLY A 599 9.70 29.48 24.11
CA GLY A 599 10.51 30.66 24.39
C GLY A 599 11.88 30.34 25.01
N PHE A 600 12.28 29.07 24.99
CA PHE A 600 13.60 28.62 25.38
C PHE A 600 14.09 27.48 24.48
N THR A 601 15.40 27.38 24.29
CA THR A 601 16.03 26.23 23.60
C THR A 601 16.41 25.13 24.57
N VAL A 602 16.28 23.87 24.14
CA VAL A 602 16.82 22.73 24.89
C VAL A 602 18.33 22.61 24.70
N THR A 603 18.98 21.84 25.57
CA THR A 603 20.43 21.62 25.56
C THR A 603 20.93 21.16 24.19
N ASN A 604 22.18 21.51 23.84
CA ASN A 604 22.78 21.07 22.58
C ASN A 604 23.32 19.63 22.61
N ALA A 605 23.62 19.10 23.80
CA ALA A 605 24.21 17.79 23.97
C ALA A 605 23.42 16.99 25.01
N GLY A 606 23.15 15.72 24.68
CA GLY A 606 22.46 14.84 25.62
C GLY A 606 23.31 14.53 26.85
N GLY A 607 22.67 14.37 28.00
CA GLY A 607 23.31 14.08 29.27
C GLY A 607 22.30 14.02 30.41
N TYR A 608 22.79 13.92 31.65
CA TYR A 608 21.93 14.00 32.83
C TYR A 608 21.57 15.45 33.14
N ILE A 609 20.30 15.70 33.42
CA ILE A 609 19.75 17.06 33.50
C ILE A 609 20.35 17.83 34.68
N SER A 610 20.92 19.00 34.42
CA SER A 610 21.40 19.94 35.45
C SER A 610 20.60 21.23 35.54
N ALA A 611 19.82 21.60 34.53
CA ALA A 611 18.91 22.74 34.57
C ALA A 611 17.75 22.57 33.59
N MET A 612 16.58 23.09 33.97
CA MET A 612 15.42 23.19 33.09
C MET A 612 15.43 24.49 32.29
N GLY A 613 14.86 24.47 31.09
CA GLY A 613 14.61 25.67 30.31
C GLY A 613 13.47 26.49 30.88
N TYR A 614 13.54 27.81 30.72
CA TYR A 614 12.52 28.73 31.21
C TYR A 614 12.36 29.94 30.31
N SER A 615 11.11 30.35 30.15
CA SER A 615 10.73 31.67 29.64
C SER A 615 9.46 32.13 30.37
N THR A 616 9.16 33.42 30.30
CA THR A 616 7.89 33.94 30.84
C THR A 616 6.67 33.50 30.02
N ALA A 617 6.87 33.05 28.78
CA ALA A 617 5.80 32.52 27.91
C ALA A 617 5.49 31.05 28.20
N CYS A 618 6.47 30.28 28.70
CA CYS A 618 6.31 28.88 29.08
C CYS A 618 7.20 28.57 30.30
N ASP A 619 6.57 28.53 31.46
CA ASP A 619 7.18 28.22 32.75
C ASP A 619 6.70 26.88 33.35
N TRP A 620 5.80 26.20 32.65
CA TRP A 620 5.20 24.93 33.07
C TRP A 620 5.88 23.72 32.43
N LEU A 621 6.56 23.87 31.29
CA LEU A 621 7.18 22.77 30.56
C LEU A 621 8.56 22.40 31.13
N PHE A 622 8.73 21.15 31.57
CA PHE A 622 10.02 20.66 32.04
C PHE A 622 10.82 19.98 30.92
N MET A 623 11.67 20.75 30.24
CA MET A 623 12.67 20.22 29.32
C MET A 623 14.05 20.79 29.63
N ALA A 624 15.10 19.99 29.45
CA ALA A 624 16.44 20.35 29.88
C ALA A 624 17.05 21.42 28.98
N SER A 625 17.47 22.54 29.56
CA SER A 625 18.34 23.51 28.88
C SER A 625 19.82 23.17 29.07
N GLU A 626 20.16 22.41 30.11
CA GLU A 626 21.54 22.00 30.40
C GLU A 626 21.61 20.57 30.96
N CYS A 627 22.66 19.84 30.59
CA CYS A 627 22.86 18.43 30.93
C CYS A 627 24.24 18.12 31.52
N LEU A 628 24.60 18.81 32.60
CA LEU A 628 25.85 18.64 33.37
C LEU A 628 25.63 17.91 34.72
N GLY A 629 24.49 17.22 34.86
CA GLY A 629 24.09 16.50 36.07
C GLY A 629 24.72 15.09 36.17
N ASN A 630 24.09 14.22 36.95
CA ASN A 630 24.37 12.79 36.99
C ASN A 630 23.10 11.97 37.28
N SER A 631 23.21 10.65 37.35
CA SER A 631 22.10 9.71 37.60
C SER A 631 21.48 9.77 38.99
N SER A 632 21.90 10.72 39.84
CA SER A 632 21.33 10.94 41.16
C SER A 632 20.75 12.34 41.29
N LEU A 633 21.53 13.37 40.93
CA LEU A 633 21.18 14.76 41.17
C LEU A 633 21.68 15.70 40.05
N PRO A 634 21.00 16.84 39.81
CA PRO A 634 19.79 17.28 40.51
C PRO A 634 18.55 16.45 40.14
N VAL A 635 18.37 16.08 38.88
CA VAL A 635 17.14 15.37 38.44
C VAL A 635 17.29 13.85 38.48
N GLY A 636 18.46 13.32 38.11
CA GLY A 636 18.70 11.87 38.03
C GLY A 636 18.39 11.25 36.67
N ASP A 637 17.65 11.96 35.81
CA ASP A 637 17.19 11.44 34.53
C ASP A 637 18.03 11.97 33.35
N TYR A 638 18.06 11.23 32.24
CA TYR A 638 18.81 11.58 31.05
C TYR A 638 17.94 12.33 30.04
N HIS A 639 18.49 13.34 29.37
CA HIS A 639 17.85 14.04 28.27
C HIS A 639 18.67 13.83 26.99
N TRP A 640 18.03 13.33 25.92
CA TRP A 640 18.69 13.03 24.65
C TRP A 640 18.18 13.93 23.53
N VAL A 641 19.08 14.50 22.72
CA VAL A 641 18.76 15.51 21.68
C VAL A 641 19.57 15.26 20.41
N THR A 642 19.09 15.81 19.29
CA THR A 642 19.94 16.00 18.10
C THR A 642 20.78 17.27 18.29
N GLN A 643 22.11 17.14 18.30
CA GLN A 643 23.01 18.29 18.37
C GLN A 643 22.88 19.17 17.13
N ASN A 644 22.90 20.49 17.31
CA ASN A 644 22.77 21.51 16.27
C ASN A 644 21.58 21.19 15.34
N LEU A 645 20.41 20.94 15.93
CA LEU A 645 19.23 20.52 15.22
C LEU A 645 18.90 21.52 14.10
N ASN A 646 18.81 21.00 12.87
CA ASN A 646 18.36 21.74 11.70
C ASN A 646 17.17 20.99 11.08
N GLY A 647 15.95 21.42 11.43
CA GLY A 647 14.70 20.76 11.09
C GLY A 647 13.88 20.41 12.33
N TYR A 648 13.05 19.37 12.20
CA TYR A 648 12.09 18.97 13.23
C TYR A 648 12.43 17.64 13.89
N ARG A 649 12.10 17.50 15.18
CA ARG A 649 12.07 16.25 15.94
C ARG A 649 10.78 16.14 16.74
N ILE A 650 10.44 14.92 17.11
CA ILE A 650 9.30 14.59 17.95
C ILE A 650 9.76 14.26 19.37
N ALA A 651 8.87 14.43 20.35
CA ALA A 651 9.15 14.19 21.76
C ALA A 651 8.70 12.80 22.21
N ARG A 652 9.53 12.17 23.04
CA ARG A 652 9.22 10.92 23.74
C ARG A 652 9.69 11.01 25.18
N LEU A 653 8.98 10.35 26.08
CA LEU A 653 9.18 10.44 27.52
C LEU A 653 9.33 9.07 28.17
N GLY A 654 10.14 9.01 29.23
CA GLY A 654 10.08 7.98 30.26
C GLY A 654 11.16 6.89 30.20
N GLY A 655 11.70 6.58 29.01
CA GLY A 655 12.58 5.41 28.85
C GLY A 655 11.81 4.10 28.62
N ALA A 656 12.52 3.08 28.15
CA ALA A 656 12.02 1.72 27.96
C ALA A 656 12.67 0.73 28.95
N TRP A 657 12.21 -0.52 28.87
CA TRP A 657 12.53 -1.64 29.75
C TRP A 657 14.02 -1.97 29.93
N ASP A 658 14.92 -1.42 29.11
CA ASP A 658 16.37 -1.69 29.13
C ASP A 658 17.24 -0.45 29.34
N ASN A 659 16.64 0.72 29.61
CA ASN A 659 17.39 1.99 29.70
C ASN A 659 18.07 2.22 31.07
N GLY A 660 17.83 1.36 32.05
CA GLY A 660 18.41 1.44 33.39
C GLY A 660 18.20 2.81 34.03
N GLY A 661 19.21 3.29 34.77
CA GLY A 661 19.15 4.56 35.49
C GLY A 661 19.11 5.83 34.63
N SER A 662 19.10 5.71 33.29
CA SER A 662 18.89 6.87 32.42
C SER A 662 17.42 7.24 32.23
N ALA A 663 16.51 6.26 32.44
CA ALA A 663 15.07 6.43 32.41
C ALA A 663 14.58 7.34 33.56
N GLY A 664 13.31 7.71 33.54
CA GLY A 664 12.68 8.49 34.62
C GLY A 664 11.64 9.49 34.12
N GLY A 665 10.94 10.12 35.06
CA GLY A 665 9.80 11.00 34.78
C GLY A 665 10.17 12.26 33.99
N PHE A 666 11.45 12.65 33.96
CA PHE A 666 11.98 13.77 33.17
C PHE A 666 12.87 13.31 32.00
N CYS A 667 12.91 12.00 31.72
CA CYS A 667 13.74 11.44 30.66
C CYS A 667 13.14 11.70 29.28
N TRP A 668 13.54 12.79 28.63
CA TRP A 668 13.08 13.14 27.27
C TRP A 668 14.06 12.68 26.19
N SER A 669 13.53 12.18 25.08
CA SER A 669 14.30 11.87 23.87
C SER A 669 13.76 12.61 22.65
N LEU A 670 14.56 13.55 22.14
CA LEU A 670 14.24 14.54 21.12
C LEU A 670 15.12 14.36 19.86
N SER A 671 15.37 13.11 19.45
CA SER A 671 16.31 12.80 18.35
C SER A 671 15.69 12.22 17.10
N ASN A 672 14.42 11.85 17.14
CA ASN A 672 13.76 11.17 16.02
C ASN A 672 12.74 12.05 15.30
N GLY A 673 12.46 11.73 14.03
CA GLY A 673 11.43 12.39 13.23
C GLY A 673 10.08 11.69 13.29
N VAL A 674 9.08 12.28 12.64
CA VAL A 674 7.66 11.87 12.64
C VAL A 674 7.41 10.41 12.26
N GLY A 675 8.19 9.89 11.30
CA GLY A 675 8.03 8.51 10.80
C GLY A 675 8.60 7.42 11.72
N LEU A 676 9.11 7.78 12.90
CA LEU A 676 9.65 6.82 13.85
C LEU A 676 8.56 5.86 14.32
N ARG A 677 8.88 4.58 14.24
CA ARG A 677 8.16 3.46 14.85
C ARG A 677 9.19 2.42 15.26
N ASN A 678 9.00 1.80 16.42
CA ASN A 678 9.93 0.84 16.98
C ASN A 678 9.20 0.00 18.02
N ARG A 679 9.72 -1.21 18.28
CA ARG A 679 9.21 -2.10 19.33
C ARG A 679 9.29 -1.50 20.74
N THR A 680 10.18 -0.54 20.96
CA THR A 680 10.35 0.15 22.25
C THR A 680 9.45 1.37 22.41
N LEU A 681 8.50 1.59 21.49
CA LEU A 681 7.70 2.81 21.42
C LEU A 681 6.21 2.52 21.44
N GLY A 682 5.52 3.16 22.39
CA GLY A 682 4.07 3.18 22.49
C GLY A 682 3.57 4.59 22.83
N GLY A 683 2.52 4.67 23.65
CA GLY A 683 1.93 5.93 24.10
C GLY A 683 1.03 5.72 25.31
N ARG A 684 0.35 6.78 25.73
CA ARG A 684 -0.66 6.73 26.79
C ARG A 684 -1.91 7.46 26.32
N LEU A 685 -3.07 6.84 26.55
CA LEU A 685 -4.36 7.42 26.19
C LEU A 685 -4.74 8.51 27.21
N VAL A 686 -5.34 9.61 26.76
CA VAL A 686 -5.93 10.63 27.64
C VAL A 686 -7.31 11.01 27.14
N TYR A 687 -8.18 11.45 28.04
CA TYR A 687 -9.47 12.05 27.72
C TYR A 687 -9.54 13.44 28.33
N VAL A 688 -9.83 14.42 27.48
CA VAL A 688 -9.98 15.83 27.85
C VAL A 688 -11.44 16.22 27.64
N PRO A 689 -12.24 16.40 28.71
CA PRO A 689 -13.65 16.75 28.56
C PRO A 689 -13.81 18.11 27.87
N THR A 690 -15.01 18.37 27.35
CA THR A 690 -15.44 19.71 26.99
C THR A 690 -16.07 20.37 28.21
N ALA A 691 -15.78 21.64 28.47
CA ALA A 691 -16.38 22.33 29.61
C ALA A 691 -17.92 22.34 29.46
N THR A 692 -18.63 21.89 30.49
CA THR A 692 -20.09 22.04 30.56
C THR A 692 -20.42 23.52 30.78
N ALA A 693 -21.25 24.08 29.89
CA ALA A 693 -21.70 25.47 29.90
C ALA A 693 -22.43 25.87 31.19
#